data_AF-A0A4Z2D358-F1
#
_entry.id   AF-A0A4Z2D358-F1
#
_cell.length_a   1.000
_cell.length_b   1.000
_cell.length_c   1.000
_cell.angle_alpha   90.00
_cell.angle_beta   90.00
_cell.angle_gamma   90.00
#
_symmetry.space_group_name_H-M   'P 1'
#
loop_
_entity.id
_entity.type
_entity.pdbx_description
1 polymer ?
#
loop_
_entity_poly.entity_id
_entity_poly.type
_entity_poly.pdbx_seq_one_letter_code
_entity_poly.pdbx_strand_id
1 'polypeptide(L)'
;MRCFTKILVVIGIEVIKLVVYAYEYLTWPLYYLFSKTLRYMPLPNSPVESDWTYNEEESRTLALPVREGDPGSPWRAVEALDGLTSSLPGCKDLVDVWLRTVKLWPDLPAFGTRAVLRTDYRPGPDGRQMIELTLGEYSWETFWDAERRVSNLAAGLFSMLGSIKEHNQPVTLFSETRAEWMFAAQACFRLNRPVATLYATLSDDALVHGFNETEAVVVFTSDELLSKVIKIVQRCPSIQRIIYFTNGVFNRELYTEVDNLAVPAGSATASVAEALTKCPPNLHLHDIIEVERLGAAVILRDKEKQKKNISTPLTGDNDHSLNGYEGLWMPPASDRASPSDLAVIMYTSGSTGQPKGVEMTHENLVSAIAGHLQRLPKLRSNYDIYVGYLPLAHVLELTCELSCVIMGVRIGYSNPQTLTDTSSRIKRDYCLGDVSLLRPTLFASVPIILERISKAVWEKVNAGGEFLQALFKFAYAYKCRRIHGGFPSFLVDRLVFRKVRSLMGGRIRYIVCGGAPLSEDSQLFTNICIAPIVQGYGLTESCSTGALMECGDLRCNHTGAPASTLQIRLRAWPEGGYSPYDTPSPRGEILLSGKPVSRGYYRQPELTARDFITDPDGTRWFCTGDIGLMHTDGSLSIIDRKKDLVKLQAGEYVSLSKVEMALSQSVYVEQICVYVDPTQTYPICFVSPKSKPLLDLAESLNLLNLLYEARSKLPEESMKDPMAIEHAERAVLCKHPMVIQAVLKDLHRVAKEKRLSTFEIPQKLALDTIAWTPDTGLVTDALKLKRFNLQTRFQREIDDLYRKNTRA
;
A
#
# COMPACT_ATOMS: atom_id res chain seq x y z
N MET A 1 -13.96 -48.40 -0.59
CA MET A 1 -13.60 -47.36 -1.58
C MET A 1 -12.66 -46.28 -1.03
N ARG A 2 -13.00 -45.49 -0.01
CA ARG A 2 -12.12 -44.42 0.53
C ARG A 2 -10.69 -44.87 0.90
N CYS A 3 -10.52 -46.07 1.46
CA CYS A 3 -9.20 -46.61 1.79
C CYS A 3 -8.33 -46.87 0.55
N PHE A 4 -8.93 -47.38 -0.53
CA PHE A 4 -8.24 -47.67 -1.79
C PHE A 4 -7.81 -46.37 -2.51
N THR A 5 -8.68 -45.35 -2.48
CA THR A 5 -8.36 -44.02 -3.01
C THR A 5 -7.19 -43.38 -2.26
N LYS A 6 -7.13 -43.50 -0.92
CA LYS A 6 -6.00 -43.02 -0.12
C LYS A 6 -4.69 -43.72 -0.46
N ILE A 7 -4.73 -45.04 -0.65
CA ILE A 7 -3.54 -45.81 -1.07
C ILE A 7 -3.04 -45.36 -2.44
N LEU A 8 -3.94 -45.16 -3.40
CA LEU A 8 -3.57 -44.64 -4.72
C LEU A 8 -2.97 -43.23 -4.67
N VAL A 9 -3.51 -42.35 -3.82
CA VAL A 9 -2.95 -41.01 -3.58
C VAL A 9 -1.53 -41.12 -3.03
N VAL A 10 -1.30 -41.98 -2.03
CA VAL A 10 0.03 -42.20 -1.44
C VAL A 10 1.00 -42.72 -2.50
N ILE A 11 0.63 -43.77 -3.25
CA ILE A 11 1.47 -44.33 -4.31
C ILE A 11 1.81 -43.27 -5.37
N GLY A 12 0.81 -42.51 -5.83
CA GLY A 12 1.02 -41.45 -6.82
C GLY A 12 1.98 -40.36 -6.33
N ILE A 13 1.89 -39.97 -5.06
CA ILE A 13 2.80 -38.99 -4.45
C ILE A 13 4.22 -39.57 -4.30
N GLU A 14 4.38 -40.84 -3.92
CA GLU A 14 5.70 -41.48 -3.84
C GLU A 14 6.40 -41.60 -5.20
N VAL A 15 5.64 -41.89 -6.27
CA VAL A 15 6.19 -41.87 -7.64
C VAL A 15 6.67 -40.46 -8.01
N ILE A 16 5.89 -39.42 -7.71
CA ILE A 16 6.29 -38.04 -7.99
C ILE A 16 7.54 -37.65 -7.19
N LYS A 17 7.61 -38.02 -5.91
CA LYS A 17 8.79 -37.81 -5.07
C LYS A 17 10.02 -38.47 -5.68
N LEU A 18 9.91 -39.73 -6.11
CA LEU A 18 11.00 -40.48 -6.73
C LEU A 18 11.50 -39.79 -8.01
N VAL A 19 10.59 -39.30 -8.87
CA VAL A 19 10.97 -38.55 -10.08
C VAL A 19 11.68 -37.23 -9.73
N VAL A 20 11.14 -36.47 -8.78
CA VAL A 20 11.73 -35.18 -8.36
C VAL A 20 13.11 -35.40 -7.74
N TYR A 21 13.27 -36.36 -6.85
CA TYR A 21 14.56 -36.66 -6.22
C TYR A 21 15.56 -37.30 -7.19
N ALA A 22 15.11 -38.13 -8.14
CA ALA A 22 15.99 -38.65 -9.18
C ALA A 22 16.52 -37.53 -10.09
N TYR A 23 15.65 -36.59 -10.52
CA TYR A 23 16.07 -35.40 -11.25
C TYR A 23 17.08 -34.58 -10.44
N GLU A 24 16.81 -34.37 -9.15
CA GLU A 24 17.72 -33.66 -8.26
C GLU A 24 19.09 -34.35 -8.19
N TYR A 25 19.13 -35.66 -7.94
CA TYR A 25 20.39 -36.40 -7.87
C TYR A 25 21.18 -36.36 -9.19
N LEU A 26 20.49 -36.45 -10.33
CA LEU A 26 21.10 -36.39 -11.66
C LEU A 26 21.61 -34.98 -12.01
N THR A 27 20.91 -33.94 -11.57
CA THR A 27 21.25 -32.55 -11.87
C THR A 27 22.15 -31.89 -10.82
N TRP A 28 22.29 -32.49 -9.63
CA TRP A 28 23.11 -31.96 -8.53
C TRP A 28 24.56 -31.68 -8.95
N PRO A 29 25.28 -32.60 -9.64
CA PRO A 29 26.66 -32.33 -10.05
C PRO A 29 26.74 -31.16 -11.02
N LEU A 30 25.79 -31.05 -11.96
CA LEU A 30 25.70 -29.94 -12.90
C LEU A 30 25.42 -28.63 -12.16
N TYR A 31 24.45 -28.60 -11.25
CA TYR A 31 24.17 -27.42 -10.44
C TYR A 31 25.38 -27.01 -9.60
N TYR A 32 26.14 -27.94 -9.03
CA TYR A 32 27.34 -27.61 -8.24
C TYR A 32 28.51 -27.11 -9.10
N LEU A 33 28.75 -27.74 -10.26
CA LEU A 33 29.75 -27.32 -11.24
C LEU A 33 29.44 -25.93 -11.79
N PHE A 34 28.16 -25.67 -12.06
CA PHE A 34 27.72 -24.41 -12.64
C PHE A 34 27.35 -23.35 -11.60
N SER A 35 27.00 -23.65 -10.35
CA SER A 35 26.55 -22.64 -9.35
C SER A 35 27.63 -21.61 -9.02
N LYS A 36 28.91 -22.00 -9.03
CA LYS A 36 30.04 -21.07 -8.89
C LYS A 36 30.22 -20.14 -10.11
N THR A 37 29.72 -20.53 -11.28
CA THR A 37 29.80 -19.77 -12.56
C THR A 37 28.44 -19.17 -13.02
N LEU A 38 27.32 -19.64 -12.47
CA LEU A 38 25.94 -19.28 -12.85
C LEU A 38 25.53 -17.91 -12.33
N ARG A 39 26.38 -17.22 -11.56
CA ARG A 39 26.31 -15.76 -11.36
C ARG A 39 26.22 -15.00 -12.70
N TYR A 40 26.59 -15.62 -13.83
CA TYR A 40 26.71 -14.96 -15.14
C TYR A 40 25.99 -15.62 -16.33
N MET A 41 25.19 -16.68 -16.15
CA MET A 41 24.56 -17.37 -17.29
C MET A 41 23.02 -17.43 -17.16
N PRO A 42 22.26 -16.54 -17.83
CA PRO A 42 20.80 -16.65 -17.88
C PRO A 42 20.42 -17.81 -18.79
N LEU A 43 19.78 -18.85 -18.24
CA LEU A 43 19.15 -19.88 -19.05
C LEU A 43 17.98 -19.28 -19.86
N PRO A 44 17.75 -19.69 -21.12
CA PRO A 44 16.73 -19.09 -21.96
C PRO A 44 15.35 -19.37 -21.36
N ASN A 45 14.59 -18.30 -21.10
CA ASN A 45 13.21 -18.26 -20.59
C ASN A 45 12.95 -18.14 -19.08
N SER A 46 13.90 -17.70 -18.24
CA SER A 46 13.56 -17.19 -16.90
C SER A 46 14.24 -15.85 -16.60
N PRO A 47 13.71 -14.72 -17.10
CA PRO A 47 14.15 -13.37 -16.69
C PRO A 47 13.85 -13.04 -15.22
N VAL A 48 13.25 -13.99 -14.49
CA VAL A 48 12.83 -13.89 -13.09
C VAL A 48 13.98 -14.33 -12.16
N GLU A 49 14.67 -15.44 -12.44
CA GLU A 49 15.59 -16.07 -11.46
C GLU A 49 16.94 -15.38 -11.24
N SER A 50 17.42 -14.54 -12.17
CA SER A 50 18.71 -13.82 -12.00
C SER A 50 18.68 -12.78 -10.88
N ASP A 51 17.47 -12.31 -10.50
CA ASP A 51 17.28 -11.30 -9.46
C ASP A 51 17.09 -11.93 -8.06
N TRP A 52 17.12 -13.27 -7.93
CA TRP A 52 16.75 -14.02 -6.72
C TRP A 52 17.96 -14.54 -5.94
N THR A 53 19.18 -14.21 -6.37
CA THR A 53 20.40 -14.78 -5.78
C THR A 53 20.81 -14.00 -4.53
N TYR A 54 20.31 -14.43 -3.37
CA TYR A 54 20.89 -14.13 -2.06
C TYR A 54 21.45 -15.42 -1.46
N ASN A 55 22.66 -15.36 -0.90
CA ASN A 55 23.29 -16.49 -0.21
C ASN A 55 23.46 -16.14 1.28
N GLU A 56 22.79 -16.89 2.16
CA GLU A 56 22.83 -16.71 3.61
C GLU A 56 24.25 -16.96 4.19
N GLU A 57 25.03 -17.86 3.57
CA GLU A 57 26.43 -18.11 3.95
C GLU A 57 27.37 -16.93 3.61
N GLU A 58 26.92 -16.00 2.76
CA GLU A 58 27.63 -14.76 2.42
C GLU A 58 27.10 -13.55 3.21
N SER A 59 26.43 -13.75 4.36
CA SER A 59 25.95 -12.68 5.25
C SER A 59 27.00 -11.58 5.42
N ARG A 60 26.82 -10.53 4.64
CA ARG A 60 27.73 -9.40 4.48
C ARG A 60 27.22 -8.28 5.37
N THR A 61 28.12 -7.56 6.01
CA THR A 61 27.77 -6.35 6.75
C THR A 61 27.06 -5.39 5.80
N LEU A 62 25.79 -5.09 6.10
CA LEU A 62 24.92 -4.22 5.30
C LEU A 62 24.96 -2.77 5.79
N ALA A 63 25.14 -2.57 7.10
CA ALA A 63 25.27 -1.25 7.69
C ALA A 63 26.24 -1.26 8.87
N LEU A 64 26.85 -0.11 9.13
CA LEU A 64 27.76 0.10 10.25
C LEU A 64 27.45 1.42 10.95
N PRO A 65 27.77 1.53 12.26
CA PRO A 65 27.80 2.82 12.93
C PRO A 65 28.88 3.70 12.30
N VAL A 66 28.58 4.99 12.11
CA VAL A 66 29.48 6.00 11.55
C VAL A 66 30.73 6.15 12.42
N ARG A 67 30.59 6.00 13.74
CA ARG A 67 31.73 5.88 14.66
C ARG A 67 31.94 4.42 14.99
N GLU A 68 33.11 3.91 14.60
CA GLU A 68 33.48 2.52 14.85
C GLU A 68 33.40 2.18 16.35
N GLY A 69 32.74 1.08 16.68
CA GLY A 69 32.57 0.60 18.06
C GLY A 69 31.50 1.34 18.88
N ASP A 70 30.85 2.38 18.36
CA ASP A 70 29.77 3.11 19.04
C ASP A 70 28.40 2.82 18.39
N PRO A 71 27.62 1.86 18.92
CA PRO A 71 26.29 1.55 18.38
C PRO A 71 25.25 2.65 18.63
N GLY A 72 25.56 3.63 19.51
CA GLY A 72 24.75 4.83 19.73
C GLY A 72 25.00 5.93 18.70
N SER A 73 26.03 5.78 17.86
CA SER A 73 26.26 6.65 16.72
C SER A 73 25.29 6.34 15.56
N PRO A 74 25.08 7.27 14.63
CA PRO A 74 24.26 7.03 13.44
C PRO A 74 24.75 5.83 12.64
N TRP A 75 23.85 4.97 12.21
CA TRP A 75 24.07 3.85 11.31
C TRP A 75 23.83 4.28 9.87
N ARG A 76 24.74 3.89 8.99
CA ARG A 76 24.63 4.08 7.53
C ARG A 76 24.86 2.76 6.83
N ALA A 77 24.21 2.61 5.68
CA ALA A 77 24.53 1.52 4.76
C ALA A 77 26.01 1.58 4.37
N VAL A 78 26.65 0.42 4.17
CA VAL A 78 28.08 0.35 3.88
C VAL A 78 28.45 1.16 2.62
N GLU A 79 27.56 1.16 1.63
CA GLU A 79 27.70 1.95 0.39
C GLU A 79 27.64 3.48 0.58
N ALA A 80 27.21 3.97 1.75
CA ALA A 80 27.02 5.39 2.06
C ALA A 80 27.70 5.82 3.37
N LEU A 81 28.71 5.07 3.84
CA LEU A 81 29.43 5.37 5.09
C LEU A 81 30.10 6.75 5.03
N ASP A 82 30.80 7.05 3.93
CA ASP A 82 31.53 8.31 3.72
C ASP A 82 30.61 9.53 3.53
N GLY A 83 29.33 9.31 3.20
CA GLY A 83 28.37 10.37 3.00
C GLY A 83 27.06 9.89 2.39
N LEU A 84 25.97 10.58 2.75
CA LEU A 84 24.65 10.25 2.23
C LEU A 84 24.53 10.64 0.75
N THR A 85 23.95 9.74 -0.04
CA THR A 85 23.57 10.06 -1.41
C THR A 85 22.37 11.00 -1.38
N SER A 86 22.27 11.93 -2.32
CA SER A 86 21.38 13.08 -2.12
C SER A 86 20.62 13.55 -3.36
N SER A 87 20.88 12.97 -4.52
CA SER A 87 20.20 13.37 -5.75
C SER A 87 20.15 12.27 -6.80
N LEU A 88 19.13 12.36 -7.65
CA LEU A 88 19.10 11.67 -8.94
C LEU A 88 19.94 12.49 -9.93
N PRO A 89 20.86 11.87 -10.69
CA PRO A 89 21.69 12.60 -11.64
C PRO A 89 20.86 13.41 -12.65
N GLY A 90 21.00 14.73 -12.60
CA GLY A 90 20.33 15.66 -13.53
C GLY A 90 18.87 15.99 -13.20
N CYS A 91 18.33 15.55 -12.05
CA CYS A 91 17.00 15.92 -11.59
C CYS A 91 17.06 16.62 -10.24
N LYS A 92 16.69 17.89 -10.18
CA LYS A 92 16.68 18.66 -8.93
C LYS A 92 15.32 18.64 -8.23
N ASP A 93 14.26 18.43 -8.99
CA ASP A 93 12.87 18.45 -8.54
C ASP A 93 12.04 17.39 -9.29
N LEU A 94 10.74 17.32 -8.96
CA LEU A 94 9.81 16.35 -9.56
C LEU A 94 9.50 16.68 -11.02
N VAL A 95 9.63 17.94 -11.43
CA VAL A 95 9.39 18.38 -12.81
C VAL A 95 10.52 17.87 -13.70
N ASP A 96 11.77 17.98 -13.25
CA ASP A 96 12.93 17.40 -13.94
C ASP A 96 12.83 15.88 -14.04
N VAL A 97 12.37 15.20 -12.98
CA VAL A 97 12.11 13.74 -13.00
C VAL A 97 11.16 13.36 -14.13
N TRP A 98 10.05 14.08 -14.24
CA TRP A 98 9.05 13.85 -15.29
C TRP A 98 9.59 14.17 -16.68
N LEU A 99 10.12 15.38 -16.89
CA LEU A 99 10.59 15.84 -18.21
C LEU A 99 11.78 15.01 -18.73
N ARG A 100 12.69 14.59 -17.85
CA ARG A 100 13.78 13.68 -18.21
C ARG A 100 13.23 12.36 -18.74
N THR A 101 12.21 11.81 -18.10
CA THR A 101 11.57 10.56 -18.51
C THR A 101 10.94 10.69 -19.89
N VAL A 102 10.13 11.74 -20.09
CA VAL A 102 9.48 12.02 -21.37
C VAL A 102 10.50 12.21 -22.49
N LYS A 103 11.62 12.87 -22.20
CA LYS A 103 12.72 13.05 -23.17
C LYS A 103 13.41 11.74 -23.53
N LEU A 104 13.58 10.83 -22.57
CA LEU A 104 14.28 9.56 -22.80
C LEU A 104 13.38 8.51 -23.47
N TRP A 105 12.08 8.52 -23.17
CA TRP A 105 11.14 7.47 -23.57
C TRP A 105 9.78 8.01 -24.03
N PRO A 106 9.73 8.94 -25.00
CA PRO A 106 8.47 9.61 -25.38
C PRO A 106 7.41 8.61 -25.87
N ASP A 107 7.82 7.63 -26.67
CA ASP A 107 6.92 6.69 -27.35
C ASP A 107 6.61 5.43 -26.54
N LEU A 108 7.20 5.26 -25.35
CA LEU A 108 6.90 4.09 -24.53
C LEU A 108 5.49 4.21 -23.93
N PRO A 109 4.71 3.11 -23.91
CA PRO A 109 3.48 3.05 -23.13
C PRO A 109 3.78 3.39 -21.66
N ALA A 110 3.04 4.32 -21.09
CA ALA A 110 3.30 4.87 -19.76
C ALA A 110 2.17 4.57 -18.79
N PHE A 111 0.94 4.97 -19.12
CA PHE A 111 -0.19 4.89 -18.20
C PHE A 111 -1.33 4.11 -18.85
N GLY A 112 -1.68 2.98 -18.25
CA GLY A 112 -2.68 2.05 -18.73
C GLY A 112 -3.95 2.13 -17.90
N THR A 113 -5.10 2.29 -18.55
CA THR A 113 -6.42 2.26 -17.90
C THR A 113 -7.39 1.35 -18.65
N ARG A 114 -8.47 0.92 -18.00
CA ARG A 114 -9.50 0.06 -18.60
C ARG A 114 -10.82 0.81 -18.71
N ALA A 115 -11.46 0.68 -19.87
CA ALA A 115 -12.81 1.18 -20.07
C ALA A 115 -13.84 0.30 -19.33
N VAL A 116 -14.83 0.94 -18.69
CA VAL A 116 -16.00 0.27 -18.13
C VAL A 116 -17.02 0.09 -19.25
N LEU A 117 -17.12 -1.11 -19.82
CA LEU A 117 -18.03 -1.40 -20.94
C LEU A 117 -19.48 -1.49 -20.47
N ARG A 118 -19.68 -2.06 -19.27
CA ARG A 118 -21.01 -2.25 -18.68
C ARG A 118 -20.95 -2.30 -17.17
N THR A 119 -21.96 -1.71 -16.54
CA THR A 119 -22.19 -1.76 -15.10
C THR A 119 -23.49 -2.52 -14.84
N ASP A 120 -23.40 -3.61 -14.08
CA ASP A 120 -24.53 -4.40 -13.63
C ASP A 120 -24.70 -4.24 -12.12
N TYR A 121 -25.94 -4.40 -11.65
CA TYR A 121 -26.29 -4.29 -10.25
C TYR A 121 -26.83 -5.62 -9.76
N ARG A 122 -26.16 -6.19 -8.76
CA ARG A 122 -26.59 -7.41 -8.10
C ARG A 122 -27.10 -7.07 -6.70
N PRO A 123 -28.25 -7.61 -6.25
CA PRO A 123 -28.64 -7.48 -4.85
C PRO A 123 -27.54 -8.11 -3.97
N GLY A 124 -26.91 -7.27 -3.16
CA GLY A 124 -25.97 -7.69 -2.14
C GLY A 124 -26.68 -8.36 -0.99
N PRO A 125 -25.92 -9.03 -0.11
CA PRO A 125 -26.47 -9.71 1.04
C PRO A 125 -27.17 -8.73 1.99
N ASP A 126 -26.79 -7.45 2.07
CA ASP A 126 -27.51 -6.41 2.87
C ASP A 126 -28.75 -5.76 2.20
N GLY A 127 -29.20 -6.27 1.04
CA GLY A 127 -30.19 -5.58 0.20
C GLY A 127 -29.66 -4.33 -0.54
N ARG A 128 -28.44 -3.88 -0.23
CA ARG A 128 -27.70 -2.88 -1.01
C ARG A 128 -27.29 -3.47 -2.36
N GLN A 129 -27.45 -2.70 -3.44
CA GLN A 129 -26.97 -3.14 -4.75
C GLN A 129 -25.44 -3.14 -4.79
N MET A 130 -24.85 -4.34 -4.95
CA MET A 130 -23.45 -4.49 -5.29
C MET A 130 -23.24 -4.23 -6.77
N ILE A 131 -22.17 -3.51 -7.08
CA ILE A 131 -21.82 -3.11 -8.44
C ILE A 131 -20.88 -4.17 -9.02
N GLU A 132 -21.27 -4.76 -10.15
CA GLU A 132 -20.43 -5.66 -10.95
C GLU A 132 -20.09 -4.95 -12.27
N LEU A 133 -18.82 -4.95 -12.64
CA LEU A 133 -18.29 -4.27 -13.83
C LEU A 133 -17.87 -5.30 -14.87
N THR A 134 -18.21 -5.01 -16.13
CA THR A 134 -17.59 -5.63 -17.29
C THR A 134 -16.56 -4.66 -17.84
N LEU A 135 -15.27 -4.99 -17.66
CA LEU A 135 -14.15 -4.15 -18.05
C LEU A 135 -13.56 -4.59 -19.39
N GLY A 136 -13.15 -3.62 -20.21
CA GLY A 136 -12.49 -3.85 -21.49
C GLY A 136 -11.00 -4.18 -21.34
N GLU A 137 -10.27 -4.08 -22.45
CA GLU A 137 -8.82 -4.20 -22.48
C GLU A 137 -8.12 -2.96 -21.90
N TYR A 138 -6.82 -3.09 -21.59
CA TYR A 138 -6.00 -1.94 -21.22
C TYR A 138 -5.72 -1.06 -22.44
N SER A 139 -6.12 0.21 -22.36
CA SER A 139 -5.69 1.28 -23.25
C SER A 139 -4.48 1.99 -22.65
N TRP A 140 -3.49 2.31 -23.47
CA TRP A 140 -2.22 2.88 -23.01
C TRP A 140 -1.98 4.25 -23.61
N GLU A 141 -1.72 5.23 -22.75
CA GLU A 141 -1.15 6.51 -23.14
C GLU A 141 0.38 6.44 -23.09
N THR A 142 1.06 6.99 -24.10
CA THR A 142 2.53 7.10 -24.09
C THR A 142 2.99 8.16 -23.10
N PHE A 143 4.28 8.20 -22.76
CA PHE A 143 4.83 9.29 -21.94
C PHE A 143 4.65 10.65 -22.64
N TRP A 144 4.71 10.70 -23.97
CA TRP A 144 4.46 11.91 -24.74
C TRP A 144 2.99 12.36 -24.68
N ASP A 145 2.04 11.42 -24.80
CA ASP A 145 0.61 11.74 -24.65
C ASP A 145 0.30 12.27 -23.25
N ALA A 146 0.84 11.61 -22.22
CA ALA A 146 0.70 12.04 -20.83
C ALA A 146 1.31 13.44 -20.61
N GLU A 147 2.49 13.72 -21.16
CA GLU A 147 3.10 15.05 -21.09
C GLU A 147 2.25 16.12 -21.78
N ARG A 148 1.67 15.82 -22.95
CA ARG A 148 0.77 16.77 -23.63
C ARG A 148 -0.40 17.15 -22.72
N ARG A 149 -0.99 16.18 -22.01
CA ARG A 149 -2.06 16.43 -21.04
C ARG A 149 -1.58 17.24 -19.83
N VAL A 150 -0.44 16.88 -19.24
CA VAL A 150 0.17 17.64 -18.12
C VAL A 150 0.46 19.08 -18.53
N SER A 151 1.03 19.31 -19.71
CA SER A 151 1.34 20.63 -20.24
C SER A 151 0.06 21.47 -20.45
N ASN A 152 -0.97 20.86 -21.05
CA ASN A 152 -2.27 21.50 -21.24
C ASN A 152 -2.93 21.82 -19.90
N LEU A 153 -2.96 20.87 -18.97
CA LEU A 153 -3.55 21.05 -17.65
C LEU A 153 -2.83 22.15 -16.86
N ALA A 154 -1.49 22.18 -16.89
CA ALA A 154 -0.70 23.22 -16.24
C ALA A 154 -0.98 24.62 -16.81
N ALA A 155 -1.04 24.75 -18.14
CA ALA A 155 -1.36 26.02 -18.79
C ALA A 155 -2.80 26.49 -18.47
N GLY A 156 -3.76 25.56 -18.46
CA GLY A 156 -5.15 25.83 -18.09
C GLY A 156 -5.27 26.30 -16.65
N LEU A 157 -4.69 25.56 -15.70
CA LEU A 157 -4.64 25.92 -14.29
C LEU A 157 -3.95 27.28 -14.06
N PHE A 158 -2.83 27.53 -14.74
CA PHE A 158 -2.14 28.82 -14.64
C PHE A 158 -3.02 29.98 -15.11
N SER A 159 -3.79 29.80 -16.20
CA SER A 159 -4.72 30.82 -16.68
C SER A 159 -5.88 31.09 -15.72
N MET A 160 -6.26 30.11 -14.90
CA MET A 160 -7.35 30.21 -13.92
C MET A 160 -6.88 30.79 -12.58
N LEU A 161 -5.66 30.45 -12.15
CA LEU A 161 -5.14 30.75 -10.81
C LEU A 161 -4.11 31.88 -10.78
N GLY A 162 -3.56 32.26 -11.93
CA GLY A 162 -2.50 33.26 -12.03
C GLY A 162 -1.17 32.80 -11.44
N SER A 163 -0.28 33.79 -11.26
CA SER A 163 1.08 33.57 -10.72
C SER A 163 1.04 33.19 -9.25
N ILE A 164 2.00 32.36 -8.83
CA ILE A 164 2.16 31.99 -7.42
C ILE A 164 2.50 33.18 -6.52
N LYS A 165 3.06 34.27 -7.08
CA LYS A 165 3.40 35.48 -6.33
C LYS A 165 2.18 36.20 -5.76
N GLU A 166 1.04 36.04 -6.44
CA GLU A 166 -0.23 36.64 -6.01
C GLU A 166 -0.93 35.70 -5.02
N HIS A 167 -1.02 34.41 -5.37
CA HIS A 167 -1.70 33.39 -4.55
C HIS A 167 -0.97 32.05 -4.62
N ASN A 168 -0.26 31.67 -3.56
CA ASN A 168 0.40 30.35 -3.43
C ASN A 168 -0.37 29.41 -2.47
N GLN A 169 -1.64 29.17 -2.75
CA GLN A 169 -2.44 28.22 -1.98
C GLN A 169 -2.27 26.79 -2.51
N PRO A 170 -2.26 25.78 -1.63
CA PRO A 170 -2.26 24.38 -2.03
C PRO A 170 -3.47 24.01 -2.89
N VAL A 171 -3.24 23.07 -3.81
CA VAL A 171 -4.29 22.42 -4.59
C VAL A 171 -4.57 21.06 -3.95
N THR A 172 -5.85 20.75 -3.71
CA THR A 172 -6.21 19.49 -3.04
C THR A 172 -6.60 18.41 -4.05
N LEU A 173 -6.00 17.22 -3.94
CA LEU A 173 -6.41 16.02 -4.66
C LEU A 173 -7.16 15.06 -3.73
N PHE A 174 -8.44 14.83 -4.01
CA PHE A 174 -9.32 13.92 -3.28
C PHE A 174 -9.96 12.93 -4.26
N SER A 175 -9.24 11.85 -4.57
CA SER A 175 -9.71 10.81 -5.51
C SER A 175 -8.98 9.49 -5.26
N GLU A 176 -9.57 8.41 -5.76
CA GLU A 176 -8.94 7.11 -5.94
C GLU A 176 -7.73 7.20 -6.90
N THR A 177 -6.91 6.15 -6.88
CA THR A 177 -5.73 6.02 -7.74
C THR A 177 -6.12 5.86 -9.21
N ARG A 178 -5.59 6.74 -10.05
CA ARG A 178 -5.82 6.78 -11.51
C ARG A 178 -4.77 7.64 -12.20
N ALA A 179 -4.66 7.52 -13.52
CA ALA A 179 -3.67 8.26 -14.32
C ALA A 179 -3.83 9.78 -14.20
N GLU A 180 -5.06 10.27 -14.23
CA GLU A 180 -5.39 11.70 -14.17
C GLU A 180 -5.00 12.33 -12.83
N TRP A 181 -4.97 11.53 -11.76
CA TRP A 181 -4.43 11.97 -10.47
C TRP A 181 -2.95 12.32 -10.61
N MET A 182 -2.17 11.44 -11.25
CA MET A 182 -0.75 11.70 -11.51
C MET A 182 -0.58 12.92 -12.43
N PHE A 183 -1.40 13.08 -13.45
CA PHE A 183 -1.33 14.23 -14.36
C PHE A 183 -1.63 15.55 -13.63
N ALA A 184 -2.65 15.57 -12.77
CA ALA A 184 -2.97 16.72 -11.95
C ALA A 184 -1.84 17.07 -10.97
N ALA A 185 -1.24 16.06 -10.33
CA ALA A 185 -0.10 16.27 -9.44
C ALA A 185 1.10 16.86 -10.21
N GLN A 186 1.45 16.30 -11.37
CA GLN A 186 2.56 16.80 -12.20
C GLN A 186 2.32 18.22 -12.71
N ALA A 187 1.07 18.56 -13.07
CA ALA A 187 0.71 19.92 -13.44
C ALA A 187 0.89 20.89 -12.27
N CYS A 188 0.51 20.51 -11.05
CA CYS A 188 0.71 21.33 -9.86
C CYS A 188 2.19 21.50 -9.51
N PHE A 189 2.99 20.42 -9.59
CA PHE A 189 4.44 20.47 -9.40
C PHE A 189 5.11 21.42 -10.41
N ARG A 190 4.69 21.37 -11.68
CA ARG A 190 5.17 22.29 -12.72
C ARG A 190 4.91 23.76 -12.37
N LEU A 191 3.77 24.03 -11.75
CA LEU A 191 3.34 25.37 -11.32
C LEU A 191 3.88 25.79 -9.95
N ASN A 192 4.74 24.97 -9.31
CA ASN A 192 5.21 25.18 -7.94
C ASN A 192 4.07 25.39 -6.93
N ARG A 193 2.96 24.65 -7.12
CA ARG A 193 1.80 24.69 -6.23
C ARG A 193 1.78 23.40 -5.39
N PRO A 194 1.83 23.48 -4.05
CA PRO A 194 1.79 22.30 -3.20
C PRO A 194 0.52 21.48 -3.42
N VAL A 195 0.67 20.16 -3.49
CA VAL A 195 -0.44 19.22 -3.63
C VAL A 195 -0.83 18.68 -2.27
N ALA A 196 -2.02 19.04 -1.78
CA ALA A 196 -2.59 18.45 -0.58
C ALA A 196 -3.36 17.17 -0.92
N THR A 197 -3.01 16.03 -0.32
CA THR A 197 -3.64 14.75 -0.67
C THR A 197 -4.55 14.26 0.46
N LEU A 198 -5.80 13.92 0.13
CA LEU A 198 -6.78 13.36 1.06
C LEU A 198 -7.25 11.99 0.55
N TYR A 199 -7.39 11.02 1.45
CA TYR A 199 -7.92 9.71 1.08
C TYR A 199 -9.40 9.83 0.69
N ALA A 200 -9.79 9.15 -0.40
CA ALA A 200 -11.19 8.87 -0.75
C ALA A 200 -11.98 8.28 0.44
N THR A 201 -11.24 7.60 1.32
CA THR A 201 -11.58 6.97 2.61
C THR A 201 -12.20 7.84 3.71
N LEU A 202 -11.88 9.13 3.69
CA LEU A 202 -12.07 9.97 4.87
C LEU A 202 -13.55 10.26 5.15
N SER A 203 -13.87 10.38 6.43
CA SER A 203 -15.18 10.89 6.86
C SER A 203 -15.34 12.35 6.46
N ASP A 204 -16.60 12.80 6.39
CA ASP A 204 -16.94 14.18 6.02
C ASP A 204 -16.23 15.20 6.92
N ASP A 205 -16.14 14.94 8.23
CA ASP A 205 -15.45 15.84 9.16
C ASP A 205 -13.94 15.90 8.95
N ALA A 206 -13.32 14.75 8.64
CA ALA A 206 -11.90 14.70 8.33
C ALA A 206 -11.58 15.42 7.00
N LEU A 207 -12.48 15.34 6.02
CA LEU A 207 -12.36 16.08 4.76
C LEU A 207 -12.49 17.59 4.98
N VAL A 208 -13.50 18.02 5.73
CA VAL A 208 -13.70 19.44 6.09
C VAL A 208 -12.49 19.99 6.84
N HIS A 209 -11.92 19.21 7.77
CA HIS A 209 -10.68 19.59 8.44
C HIS A 209 -9.53 19.80 7.45
N GLY A 210 -9.28 18.83 6.56
CA GLY A 210 -8.21 18.94 5.57
C GLY A 210 -8.39 20.10 4.58
N PHE A 211 -9.62 20.33 4.09
CA PHE A 211 -9.91 21.45 3.19
C PHE A 211 -9.73 22.80 3.87
N ASN A 212 -10.15 22.94 5.13
CA ASN A 212 -10.03 24.20 5.86
C ASN A 212 -8.59 24.47 6.33
N GLU A 213 -7.86 23.45 6.79
CA GLU A 213 -6.46 23.63 7.22
C GLU A 213 -5.58 24.06 6.03
N THR A 214 -5.80 23.48 4.85
CA THR A 214 -5.10 23.85 3.60
C THR A 214 -5.61 25.12 2.93
N GLU A 215 -6.74 25.67 3.38
CA GLU A 215 -7.45 26.76 2.70
C GLU A 215 -7.65 26.47 1.20
N ALA A 216 -8.04 25.24 0.89
CA ALA A 216 -8.12 24.75 -0.48
C ALA A 216 -9.04 25.62 -1.35
N VAL A 217 -8.49 26.21 -2.41
CA VAL A 217 -9.26 26.97 -3.41
C VAL A 217 -9.70 26.10 -4.57
N VAL A 218 -8.87 25.12 -4.93
CA VAL A 218 -9.13 24.15 -6.00
C VAL A 218 -9.10 22.75 -5.41
N VAL A 219 -10.16 21.98 -5.67
CA VAL A 219 -10.24 20.57 -5.31
C VAL A 219 -10.39 19.73 -6.58
N PHE A 220 -9.47 18.80 -6.79
CA PHE A 220 -9.66 17.74 -7.76
C PHE A 220 -10.35 16.54 -7.12
N THR A 221 -11.29 15.93 -7.83
CA THR A 221 -11.99 14.73 -7.34
C THR A 221 -12.47 13.82 -8.46
N SER A 222 -12.83 12.57 -8.17
CA SER A 222 -13.49 11.71 -9.17
C SER A 222 -14.96 12.10 -9.33
N ASP A 223 -15.53 11.79 -10.50
CA ASP A 223 -16.97 11.86 -10.73
C ASP A 223 -17.79 11.10 -9.67
N GLU A 224 -17.34 9.93 -9.22
CA GLU A 224 -17.96 9.15 -8.12
C GLU A 224 -17.99 9.90 -6.78
N LEU A 225 -16.94 10.67 -6.46
CA LEU A 225 -16.81 11.38 -5.19
C LEU A 225 -17.32 12.83 -5.23
N LEU A 226 -17.64 13.37 -6.41
CA LEU A 226 -18.04 14.76 -6.59
C LEU A 226 -19.22 15.18 -5.71
N SER A 227 -20.29 14.37 -5.66
CA SER A 227 -21.46 14.66 -4.82
C SER A 227 -21.11 14.74 -3.33
N LYS A 228 -20.11 13.99 -2.86
CA LYS A 228 -19.62 14.04 -1.48
C LYS A 228 -18.96 15.39 -1.19
N VAL A 229 -18.13 15.90 -2.11
CA VAL A 229 -17.52 17.23 -1.98
C VAL A 229 -18.59 18.32 -1.96
N ILE A 230 -19.59 18.26 -2.84
CA ILE A 230 -20.70 19.23 -2.89
C ILE A 230 -21.51 19.26 -1.59
N LYS A 231 -21.73 18.10 -0.96
CA LYS A 231 -22.45 18.01 0.33
C LYS A 231 -21.76 18.77 1.46
N ILE A 232 -20.42 18.82 1.45
CA ILE A 232 -19.63 19.41 2.53
C ILE A 232 -19.05 20.79 2.21
N VAL A 233 -19.16 21.25 0.95
CA VAL A 233 -18.55 22.52 0.49
C VAL A 233 -19.04 23.75 1.26
N GLN A 234 -20.28 23.73 1.78
CA GLN A 234 -20.81 24.82 2.61
C GLN A 234 -20.03 25.05 3.92
N ARG A 235 -19.31 24.02 4.39
CA ARG A 235 -18.43 24.06 5.57
C ARG A 235 -17.00 24.44 5.21
N CYS A 236 -16.71 24.68 3.93
CA CYS A 236 -15.38 24.89 3.37
C CYS A 236 -15.36 26.17 2.51
N PRO A 237 -15.36 27.36 3.14
CA PRO A 237 -15.62 28.63 2.45
C PRO A 237 -14.54 29.03 1.44
N SER A 238 -13.33 28.49 1.55
CA SER A 238 -12.22 28.79 0.63
C SER A 238 -12.38 28.13 -0.74
N ILE A 239 -13.17 27.07 -0.87
CA ILE A 239 -13.29 26.31 -2.12
C ILE A 239 -14.08 27.16 -3.13
N GLN A 240 -13.42 27.51 -4.23
CA GLN A 240 -14.04 28.26 -5.33
C GLN A 240 -14.23 27.42 -6.58
N ARG A 241 -13.39 26.39 -6.77
CA ARG A 241 -13.35 25.56 -7.98
C ARG A 241 -13.22 24.09 -7.62
N ILE A 242 -14.03 23.25 -8.28
CA ILE A 242 -13.86 21.80 -8.25
C ILE A 242 -13.60 21.32 -9.68
N ILE A 243 -12.53 20.55 -9.85
CA ILE A 243 -12.16 19.95 -11.12
C ILE A 243 -12.35 18.45 -10.99
N TYR A 244 -13.32 17.86 -11.69
CA TYR A 244 -13.58 16.43 -11.56
C TYR A 244 -13.03 15.62 -12.73
N PHE A 245 -12.55 14.41 -12.42
CA PHE A 245 -12.09 13.44 -13.40
C PHE A 245 -13.28 12.67 -13.96
N THR A 246 -13.54 12.80 -15.26
CA THR A 246 -14.59 12.02 -15.91
C THR A 246 -14.05 10.66 -16.36
N ASN A 247 -14.78 9.59 -16.05
CA ASN A 247 -14.56 8.28 -16.65
C ASN A 247 -15.17 8.26 -18.06
N GLY A 248 -14.52 8.98 -18.99
CA GLY A 248 -14.81 8.98 -20.43
C GLY A 248 -16.28 8.82 -20.81
N VAL A 249 -17.04 9.92 -20.79
CA VAL A 249 -17.76 10.46 -21.95
C VAL A 249 -18.07 11.92 -21.64
N PHE A 250 -17.76 12.85 -22.55
CA PHE A 250 -18.71 13.94 -22.76
C PHE A 250 -18.74 14.48 -24.20
N ASN A 251 -19.94 14.50 -24.77
CA ASN A 251 -20.24 15.37 -25.92
C ASN A 251 -21.61 16.01 -25.74
N ARG A 252 -21.70 17.16 -25.05
CA ARG A 252 -22.84 18.09 -25.22
C ARG A 252 -22.58 18.82 -26.53
N GLU A 253 -23.50 18.72 -27.48
CA GLU A 253 -23.66 19.67 -28.60
C GLU A 253 -22.69 19.58 -29.80
N LEU A 254 -21.57 18.83 -29.78
CA LEU A 254 -20.48 19.00 -30.78
C LEU A 254 -20.17 17.83 -31.74
N TYR A 255 -21.04 16.83 -31.90
CA TYR A 255 -21.00 15.84 -33.01
C TYR A 255 -19.61 15.47 -33.62
N THR A 256 -18.94 14.49 -32.97
CA THR A 256 -17.91 13.50 -33.46
C THR A 256 -16.40 13.85 -33.44
N GLU A 257 -15.45 12.92 -33.19
CA GLU A 257 -15.46 11.46 -32.90
C GLU A 257 -14.30 11.05 -31.95
N VAL A 258 -14.58 10.30 -30.88
CA VAL A 258 -13.66 9.32 -30.27
C VAL A 258 -14.55 8.16 -29.82
N ASP A 259 -14.22 6.93 -30.19
CA ASP A 259 -15.03 5.73 -29.97
C ASP A 259 -15.66 5.69 -28.56
N ASN A 260 -16.99 5.74 -28.54
CA ASN A 260 -17.84 5.46 -27.37
C ASN A 260 -17.56 4.04 -26.88
N LEU A 261 -16.57 3.84 -26.00
CA LEU A 261 -16.27 2.52 -25.44
C LEU A 261 -16.57 2.40 -23.95
N ALA A 262 -16.88 3.49 -23.23
CA ALA A 262 -17.23 3.42 -21.82
C ALA A 262 -18.63 3.97 -21.56
N VAL A 263 -19.47 3.19 -20.87
CA VAL A 263 -20.72 3.68 -20.28
C VAL A 263 -20.35 4.23 -18.89
N PRO A 264 -20.58 5.52 -18.59
CA PRO A 264 -20.32 6.05 -17.25
C PRO A 264 -21.06 5.20 -16.23
N ALA A 265 -20.39 4.84 -15.13
CA ALA A 265 -21.04 4.08 -14.08
C ALA A 265 -22.29 4.84 -13.59
N GLY A 266 -23.41 4.15 -13.36
CA GLY A 266 -24.65 4.81 -12.95
C GLY A 266 -24.51 5.63 -11.66
N SER A 267 -23.59 5.24 -10.78
CA SER A 267 -23.17 5.99 -9.59
C SER A 267 -22.50 7.33 -9.93
N ALA A 268 -21.55 7.34 -10.88
CA ALA A 268 -20.87 8.54 -11.33
C ALA A 268 -21.83 9.52 -12.00
N THR A 269 -22.70 9.02 -12.90
CA THR A 269 -23.74 9.84 -13.55
C THR A 269 -24.68 10.48 -12.53
N ALA A 270 -25.14 9.71 -11.54
CA ALA A 270 -26.00 10.23 -10.47
C ALA A 270 -25.26 11.27 -9.60
N SER A 271 -24.00 11.02 -9.27
CA SER A 271 -23.16 11.93 -8.48
C SER A 271 -22.96 13.27 -9.20
N VAL A 272 -22.65 13.25 -10.51
CA VAL A 272 -22.49 14.47 -11.32
C VAL A 272 -23.81 15.21 -11.49
N ALA A 273 -24.92 14.50 -11.74
CA ALA A 273 -26.24 15.13 -11.83
C ALA A 273 -26.67 15.78 -10.51
N GLU A 274 -26.44 15.10 -9.37
CA GLU A 274 -26.67 15.64 -8.04
C GLU A 274 -25.81 16.88 -7.79
N ALA A 275 -24.52 16.82 -8.14
CA ALA A 275 -23.58 17.91 -7.99
C ALA A 275 -23.99 19.16 -8.78
N LEU A 276 -24.33 18.99 -10.06
CA LEU A 276 -24.79 20.10 -10.91
C LEU A 276 -26.08 20.75 -10.39
N THR A 277 -26.97 19.95 -9.78
CA THR A 277 -28.25 20.46 -9.24
C THR A 277 -28.07 21.18 -7.91
N LYS A 278 -27.15 20.71 -7.05
CA LYS A 278 -26.94 21.21 -5.69
C LYS A 278 -25.76 22.17 -5.56
N CYS A 279 -25.08 22.48 -6.67
CA CYS A 279 -23.91 23.35 -6.67
C CYS A 279 -24.28 24.77 -6.19
N PRO A 280 -23.58 25.32 -5.18
CA PRO A 280 -23.73 26.72 -4.82
C PRO A 280 -23.38 27.64 -6.00
N PRO A 281 -24.03 28.82 -6.12
CA PRO A 281 -23.82 29.73 -7.27
C PRO A 281 -22.40 30.30 -7.36
N ASN A 282 -21.67 30.37 -6.24
CA ASN A 282 -20.31 30.89 -6.17
C ASN A 282 -19.22 29.82 -6.42
N LEU A 283 -19.63 28.58 -6.70
CA LEU A 283 -18.74 27.44 -6.90
C LEU A 283 -18.69 27.07 -8.39
N HIS A 284 -17.49 27.02 -8.95
CA HIS A 284 -17.29 26.64 -10.35
C HIS A 284 -16.91 25.16 -10.47
N LEU A 285 -17.67 24.41 -11.26
CA LEU A 285 -17.38 23.01 -11.58
C LEU A 285 -16.78 22.92 -12.98
N HIS A 286 -15.62 22.26 -13.09
CA HIS A 286 -14.94 22.03 -14.36
C HIS A 286 -14.68 20.54 -14.54
N ASP A 287 -14.83 20.06 -15.77
CA ASP A 287 -14.25 18.78 -16.18
C ASP A 287 -12.74 18.98 -16.39
N ILE A 288 -11.90 18.02 -15.98
CA ILE A 288 -10.46 18.07 -16.28
C ILE A 288 -10.17 18.30 -17.79
N ILE A 289 -10.97 17.72 -18.68
CA ILE A 289 -10.81 17.87 -20.13
C ILE A 289 -11.08 19.33 -20.56
N GLU A 290 -12.00 20.04 -19.89
CA GLU A 290 -12.27 21.46 -20.14
C GLU A 290 -11.03 22.30 -19.79
N VAL A 291 -10.40 22.01 -18.66
CA VAL A 291 -9.18 22.70 -18.22
C VAL A 291 -8.01 22.40 -19.16
N GLU A 292 -7.85 21.16 -19.62
CA GLU A 292 -6.86 20.80 -20.64
C GLU A 292 -7.09 21.57 -21.95
N ARG A 293 -8.34 21.70 -22.42
CA ARG A 293 -8.68 22.47 -23.64
C ARG A 293 -8.39 23.95 -23.48
N LEU A 294 -8.69 24.53 -22.32
CA LEU A 294 -8.36 25.90 -21.99
C LEU A 294 -6.86 26.14 -22.10
N GLY A 295 -6.05 25.24 -21.53
CA GLY A 295 -4.60 25.31 -21.63
C GLY A 295 -4.07 25.13 -23.05
N ALA A 296 -4.63 24.20 -23.82
CA ALA A 296 -4.27 24.05 -25.24
C ALA A 296 -4.50 25.34 -26.03
N ALA A 297 -5.60 26.05 -25.76
CA ALA A 297 -5.89 27.35 -26.37
C ALA A 297 -4.88 28.44 -25.95
N VAL A 298 -4.43 28.46 -24.69
CA VAL A 298 -3.37 29.35 -24.21
C VAL A 298 -2.06 29.10 -24.97
N ILE A 299 -1.65 27.83 -25.07
CA ILE A 299 -0.42 27.43 -25.74
C ILE A 299 -0.42 27.83 -27.23
N LEU A 300 -1.56 27.64 -27.91
CA LEU A 300 -1.71 28.06 -29.31
C LEU A 300 -1.57 29.57 -29.49
N ARG A 301 -2.21 30.37 -28.63
CA ARG A 301 -2.11 31.84 -28.64
C ARG A 301 -0.67 32.32 -28.43
N ASP A 302 0.07 31.68 -27.52
CA ASP A 302 1.47 32.05 -27.25
C ASP A 302 2.39 31.71 -28.44
N LYS A 303 2.18 30.56 -29.09
CA LYS A 303 2.90 30.19 -30.32
C LYS A 303 2.62 31.17 -31.47
N GLU A 304 1.39 31.64 -31.61
CA GLU A 304 1.04 32.65 -32.62
C GLU A 304 1.71 34.01 -32.36
N LYS A 305 1.76 34.45 -31.09
CA LYS A 305 2.48 35.67 -30.70
C LYS A 305 3.97 35.58 -31.00
N GLN A 306 4.60 34.43 -30.71
CA GLN A 306 6.01 34.20 -31.03
C GLN A 306 6.27 34.25 -32.54
N LYS A 307 5.43 33.59 -33.36
CA LYS A 307 5.54 33.65 -34.83
C LYS A 307 5.40 35.07 -35.38
N LYS A 308 4.51 35.89 -34.83
CA LYS A 308 4.33 37.30 -35.25
C LYS A 308 5.50 38.21 -34.85
N ASN A 309 6.24 37.89 -33.79
CA ASN A 309 7.40 38.68 -33.37
C ASN A 309 8.67 38.34 -34.15
N ILE A 310 8.76 37.15 -34.77
CA ILE A 310 9.91 36.70 -35.57
C ILE A 310 9.95 37.34 -36.98
N SER A 311 8.88 37.99 -37.46
CA SER A 311 8.84 38.68 -38.76
C SER A 311 9.54 40.06 -38.79
N THR A 312 10.37 40.38 -37.79
CA THR A 312 11.22 41.58 -37.78
C THR A 312 12.69 41.15 -37.62
N PRO A 313 13.60 41.49 -38.56
CA PRO A 313 14.99 41.06 -38.43
C PRO A 313 15.67 41.88 -37.33
N LEU A 314 15.92 41.24 -36.19
CA LEU A 314 16.72 41.82 -35.11
C LEU A 314 18.01 41.01 -34.96
N THR A 315 19.11 41.68 -35.31
CA THR A 315 20.47 41.38 -34.85
C THR A 315 20.52 41.52 -33.33
N GLY A 316 20.80 40.43 -32.63
CA GLY A 316 21.03 40.45 -31.19
C GLY A 316 20.83 39.06 -30.63
N ASP A 317 21.94 38.46 -30.18
CA ASP A 317 21.96 37.25 -29.35
C ASP A 317 21.06 37.43 -28.13
N ASN A 318 19.81 37.02 -28.24
CA ASN A 318 18.91 36.85 -27.11
C ASN A 318 18.63 35.37 -26.94
N ASP A 319 19.22 34.87 -25.85
CA ASP A 319 19.23 33.54 -25.28
C ASP A 319 17.80 32.99 -25.01
N HIS A 320 17.07 32.64 -26.06
CA HIS A 320 15.75 31.98 -25.98
C HIS A 320 15.77 30.52 -26.46
N SER A 321 16.94 29.96 -26.74
CA SER A 321 17.13 28.54 -27.04
C SER A 321 17.74 27.80 -25.85
N LEU A 322 17.16 27.92 -24.66
CA LEU A 322 17.48 27.02 -23.56
C LEU A 322 16.48 25.84 -23.55
N ASN A 323 17.00 24.73 -24.09
CA ASN A 323 16.66 23.33 -23.76
C ASN A 323 15.51 22.67 -24.55
N GLY A 324 15.85 21.99 -25.66
CA GLY A 324 15.44 20.62 -26.03
C GLY A 324 13.97 20.15 -25.95
N TYR A 325 13.00 21.03 -25.73
CA TYR A 325 11.59 20.71 -25.47
C TYR A 325 10.68 21.50 -26.42
N GLU A 326 10.82 21.29 -27.74
CA GLU A 326 9.96 21.96 -28.72
C GLU A 326 8.48 21.58 -28.48
N GLY A 327 7.66 22.57 -28.13
CA GLY A 327 6.21 22.44 -28.05
C GLY A 327 5.60 22.27 -26.66
N LEU A 328 6.39 22.15 -25.59
CA LEU A 328 5.91 22.05 -24.19
C LEU A 328 5.69 23.42 -23.54
N TRP A 329 4.67 23.53 -22.68
CA TRP A 329 4.41 24.75 -21.91
C TRP A 329 5.06 24.68 -20.53
N MET A 330 5.71 25.78 -20.15
CA MET A 330 6.34 25.98 -18.84
C MET A 330 5.91 27.34 -18.28
N PRO A 331 5.69 27.46 -16.96
CA PRO A 331 5.40 28.75 -16.36
C PRO A 331 6.64 29.67 -16.42
N PRO A 332 6.44 30.98 -16.15
CA PRO A 332 7.52 31.95 -16.02
C PRO A 332 8.61 31.43 -15.07
N ALA A 333 9.88 31.79 -15.34
CA ALA A 333 11.01 31.27 -14.56
C ALA A 333 10.89 31.55 -13.05
N SER A 334 10.25 32.66 -12.67
CA SER A 334 10.01 33.00 -11.26
C SER A 334 8.99 32.11 -10.54
N ASP A 335 8.20 31.36 -11.31
CA ASP A 335 7.09 30.55 -10.82
C ASP A 335 7.42 29.05 -10.91
N ARG A 336 8.64 28.71 -11.33
CA ARG A 336 9.13 27.33 -11.40
C ARG A 336 9.60 26.88 -10.02
N ALA A 337 9.42 25.59 -9.75
CA ALA A 337 9.82 24.99 -8.50
C ALA A 337 11.34 25.01 -8.31
N SER A 338 11.74 25.14 -7.05
CA SER A 338 13.07 24.85 -6.56
C SER A 338 13.06 23.58 -5.69
N PRO A 339 14.21 22.91 -5.47
CA PRO A 339 14.27 21.67 -4.70
C PRO A 339 13.69 21.81 -3.28
N SER A 340 13.86 22.97 -2.66
CA SER A 340 13.37 23.24 -1.32
C SER A 340 11.90 23.64 -1.29
N ASP A 341 11.23 23.88 -2.43
CA ASP A 341 9.81 24.22 -2.40
C ASP A 341 8.95 23.05 -1.95
N LEU A 342 7.82 23.37 -1.31
CA LEU A 342 6.87 22.39 -0.83
C LEU A 342 6.13 21.77 -2.02
N ALA A 343 6.29 20.45 -2.19
CA ALA A 343 5.65 19.72 -3.28
C ALA A 343 4.34 19.09 -2.83
N VAL A 344 4.31 18.45 -1.66
CA VAL A 344 3.18 17.65 -1.20
C VAL A 344 2.88 17.92 0.27
N ILE A 345 1.60 18.07 0.61
CA ILE A 345 1.06 18.02 1.97
C ILE A 345 0.24 16.73 2.08
N MET A 346 0.83 15.68 2.66
CA MET A 346 0.16 14.38 2.72
C MET A 346 -0.50 14.17 4.06
N TYR A 347 -1.82 14.09 4.08
CA TYR A 347 -2.57 13.83 5.29
C TYR A 347 -2.44 12.39 5.74
N THR A 348 -2.13 12.20 7.02
CA THR A 348 -2.04 10.89 7.67
C THR A 348 -3.15 10.73 8.69
N SER A 349 -3.81 9.57 8.72
CA SER A 349 -4.75 9.22 9.80
C SER A 349 -3.95 8.84 11.05
N GLY A 350 -3.65 9.83 11.89
CA GLY A 350 -2.99 9.61 13.18
C GLY A 350 -3.88 8.86 14.18
N SER A 351 -3.27 8.25 15.19
CA SER A 351 -3.97 7.60 16.31
C SER A 351 -4.80 8.57 17.18
N THR A 352 -4.66 9.87 16.93
CA THR A 352 -5.26 10.99 17.70
C THR A 352 -6.57 11.52 17.09
N GLY A 353 -7.13 10.84 16.08
CA GLY A 353 -8.47 11.12 15.55
C GLY A 353 -8.53 12.13 14.40
N GLN A 354 -7.82 13.26 14.50
CA GLN A 354 -7.74 14.25 13.41
C GLN A 354 -6.56 13.96 12.46
N PRO A 355 -6.76 14.01 11.13
CA PRO A 355 -5.67 13.87 10.17
C PRO A 355 -4.63 15.00 10.30
N LYS A 356 -3.34 14.68 10.16
CA LYS A 356 -2.26 15.69 10.15
C LYS A 356 -1.55 15.70 8.80
N GLY A 357 -1.32 16.88 8.22
CA GLY A 357 -0.62 17.06 6.94
C GLY A 357 0.90 17.05 7.09
N VAL A 358 1.60 16.13 6.42
CA VAL A 358 3.07 16.05 6.41
C VAL A 358 3.64 16.86 5.24
N GLU A 359 4.57 17.77 5.52
CA GLU A 359 5.16 18.69 4.53
C GLU A 359 6.39 18.09 3.82
N MET A 360 6.21 17.65 2.57
CA MET A 360 7.27 17.08 1.73
C MET A 360 7.68 18.04 0.61
N THR A 361 8.97 18.37 0.56
CA THR A 361 9.57 19.17 -0.51
C THR A 361 9.88 18.32 -1.74
N HIS A 362 10.16 18.99 -2.87
CA HIS A 362 10.65 18.32 -4.06
C HIS A 362 11.92 17.50 -3.78
N GLU A 363 12.89 18.08 -3.06
CA GLU A 363 14.13 17.41 -2.69
C GLU A 363 13.90 16.17 -1.82
N ASN A 364 12.92 16.22 -0.91
CA ASN A 364 12.59 15.06 -0.07
C ASN A 364 12.18 13.86 -0.92
N LEU A 365 11.27 14.07 -1.87
CA LEU A 365 10.76 13.00 -2.74
C LEU A 365 11.79 12.53 -3.77
N VAL A 366 12.55 13.44 -4.38
CA VAL A 366 13.65 13.08 -5.31
C VAL A 366 14.72 12.24 -4.60
N SER A 367 15.08 12.61 -3.37
CA SER A 367 16.06 11.87 -2.56
C SER A 367 15.53 10.52 -2.09
N ALA A 368 14.23 10.41 -1.81
CA ALA A 368 13.58 9.14 -1.49
C ALA A 368 13.70 8.17 -2.67
N ILE A 369 13.33 8.61 -3.88
CA ILE A 369 13.42 7.82 -5.12
C ILE A 369 14.87 7.37 -5.37
N ALA A 370 15.86 8.25 -5.18
CA ALA A 370 17.27 7.88 -5.31
C ALA A 370 17.66 6.73 -4.36
N GLY A 371 17.21 6.77 -3.11
CA GLY A 371 17.48 5.73 -2.11
C GLY A 371 16.79 4.41 -2.44
N HIS A 372 15.55 4.47 -2.95
CA HIS A 372 14.82 3.28 -3.40
C HIS A 372 15.50 2.61 -4.59
N LEU A 373 15.85 3.36 -5.63
CA LEU A 373 16.44 2.82 -6.86
C LEU A 373 17.84 2.22 -6.66
N GLN A 374 18.57 2.62 -5.62
CA GLN A 374 19.89 2.05 -5.31
C GLN A 374 19.79 0.63 -4.73
N ARG A 375 18.71 0.32 -4.00
CA ARG A 375 18.54 -0.97 -3.31
C ARG A 375 17.56 -1.92 -4.01
N LEU A 376 16.59 -1.38 -4.76
CA LEU A 376 15.67 -2.20 -5.55
C LEU A 376 16.39 -2.87 -6.72
N PRO A 377 15.91 -4.06 -7.16
CA PRO A 377 16.36 -4.65 -8.42
C PRO A 377 16.21 -3.66 -9.58
N LYS A 378 17.13 -3.73 -10.53
CA LYS A 378 17.13 -2.82 -11.68
C LYS A 378 15.78 -2.88 -12.41
N LEU A 379 15.12 -1.73 -12.48
CA LEU A 379 13.91 -1.49 -13.25
C LEU A 379 14.24 -1.45 -14.76
N ARG A 380 13.36 -2.04 -15.57
CA ARG A 380 13.55 -2.26 -17.01
C ARG A 380 12.39 -1.62 -17.78
N SER A 381 12.58 -0.41 -18.31
CA SER A 381 11.55 0.38 -19.02
C SER A 381 10.73 -0.40 -20.05
N ASN A 382 11.38 -1.18 -20.91
CA ASN A 382 10.73 -1.90 -22.01
C ASN A 382 10.08 -3.23 -21.60
N TYR A 383 10.30 -3.72 -20.38
CA TYR A 383 9.87 -5.04 -19.94
C TYR A 383 8.92 -4.98 -18.74
N ASP A 384 9.23 -4.10 -17.79
CA ASP A 384 8.49 -4.06 -16.54
C ASP A 384 7.13 -3.40 -16.70
N ILE A 385 6.19 -3.94 -15.92
CA ILE A 385 4.83 -3.43 -15.80
C ILE A 385 4.50 -3.42 -14.31
N TYR A 386 4.23 -2.22 -13.79
CA TYR A 386 3.74 -2.00 -12.44
C TYR A 386 2.22 -1.96 -12.44
N VAL A 387 1.59 -2.51 -11.40
CA VAL A 387 0.16 -2.37 -11.17
C VAL A 387 -0.09 -1.35 -10.07
N GLY A 388 -0.71 -0.22 -10.44
CA GLY A 388 -1.05 0.86 -9.50
C GLY A 388 -2.47 0.66 -8.98
N TYR A 389 -2.63 0.35 -7.70
CA TYR A 389 -3.94 0.07 -7.10
C TYR A 389 -4.05 0.49 -5.64
N LEU A 390 -2.93 0.73 -4.95
CA LEU A 390 -2.96 1.33 -3.62
C LEU A 390 -3.26 2.83 -3.77
N PRO A 391 -3.82 3.51 -2.76
CA PRO A 391 -4.13 4.92 -2.86
C PRO A 391 -2.89 5.80 -3.11
N LEU A 392 -2.91 6.65 -4.14
CA LEU A 392 -1.87 7.66 -4.42
C LEU A 392 -1.77 8.73 -3.32
N ALA A 393 -2.82 8.89 -2.51
CA ALA A 393 -2.79 9.65 -1.27
C ALA A 393 -1.93 9.00 -0.15
N HIS A 394 -1.37 7.80 -0.39
CA HIS A 394 -0.44 7.11 0.50
C HIS A 394 0.99 7.15 -0.06
N VAL A 395 1.95 7.51 0.78
CA VAL A 395 3.35 7.78 0.38
C VAL A 395 4.03 6.61 -0.32
N LEU A 396 3.70 5.37 0.09
CA LEU A 396 4.24 4.16 -0.52
C LEU A 396 3.90 4.07 -2.01
N GLU A 397 2.63 4.27 -2.38
CA GLU A 397 2.22 4.18 -3.78
C GLU A 397 2.81 5.33 -4.59
N LEU A 398 2.74 6.56 -4.05
CA LEU A 398 3.30 7.75 -4.71
C LEU A 398 4.79 7.57 -5.05
N THR A 399 5.59 7.09 -4.09
CA THR A 399 7.03 6.89 -4.32
C THR A 399 7.35 5.68 -5.21
N CYS A 400 6.53 4.62 -5.18
CA CYS A 400 6.65 3.50 -6.10
C CYS A 400 6.33 3.92 -7.55
N GLU A 401 5.24 4.66 -7.77
CA GLU A 401 4.88 5.19 -9.09
C GLU A 401 5.93 6.18 -9.61
N LEU A 402 6.40 7.11 -8.78
CA LEU A 402 7.47 8.04 -9.18
C LEU A 402 8.79 7.32 -9.52
N SER A 403 9.12 6.23 -8.80
CA SER A 403 10.27 5.36 -9.12
C SER A 403 10.08 4.62 -10.45
N CYS A 404 8.85 4.22 -10.78
CA CYS A 404 8.51 3.64 -12.07
C CYS A 404 8.63 4.67 -13.19
N VAL A 405 8.09 5.89 -12.99
CA VAL A 405 8.15 6.99 -13.95
C VAL A 405 9.59 7.30 -14.31
N ILE A 406 10.48 7.60 -13.36
CA ILE A 406 11.88 7.97 -13.67
C ILE A 406 12.67 6.87 -14.41
N MET A 407 12.21 5.63 -14.33
CA MET A 407 12.79 4.46 -15.00
C MET A 407 12.04 4.05 -16.27
N GLY A 408 11.06 4.84 -16.72
CA GLY A 408 10.28 4.58 -17.94
C GLY A 408 9.44 3.30 -17.85
N VAL A 409 9.08 2.87 -16.64
CA VAL A 409 8.26 1.67 -16.42
C VAL A 409 6.79 2.04 -16.56
N ARG A 410 6.05 1.22 -17.31
CA ARG A 410 4.62 1.42 -17.55
C ARG A 410 3.79 1.01 -16.33
N ILE A 411 2.76 1.79 -16.02
CA ILE A 411 1.87 1.63 -14.88
C ILE A 411 0.47 1.30 -15.40
N GLY A 412 -0.05 0.11 -15.08
CA GLY A 412 -1.45 -0.25 -15.32
C GLY A 412 -2.26 0.02 -14.07
N TYR A 413 -3.20 0.98 -14.14
CA TYR A 413 -4.06 1.32 -13.02
C TYR A 413 -5.15 0.25 -12.81
N SER A 414 -5.46 0.00 -11.54
CA SER A 414 -6.38 -1.02 -11.06
C SER A 414 -7.06 -0.53 -9.76
N ASN A 415 -8.06 -1.27 -9.29
CA ASN A 415 -8.70 -1.04 -8.00
C ASN A 415 -8.59 -2.32 -7.15
N PRO A 416 -8.45 -2.23 -5.81
CA PRO A 416 -8.49 -3.41 -4.93
C PRO A 416 -9.70 -4.33 -5.17
N GLN A 417 -10.82 -3.77 -5.66
CA GLN A 417 -12.07 -4.48 -5.94
C GLN A 417 -12.15 -5.04 -7.37
N THR A 418 -11.17 -4.77 -8.23
CA THR A 418 -11.04 -5.30 -9.61
C THR A 418 -9.73 -6.06 -9.87
N LEU A 419 -8.83 -6.09 -8.88
CA LEU A 419 -7.46 -6.57 -9.00
C LEU A 419 -7.35 -8.03 -9.48
N THR A 420 -8.17 -8.93 -8.95
CA THR A 420 -8.18 -10.37 -9.28
C THR A 420 -9.50 -10.79 -9.92
N ASP A 421 -9.51 -11.92 -10.63
CA ASP A 421 -10.72 -12.49 -11.26
C ASP A 421 -11.86 -12.82 -10.26
N THR A 422 -11.54 -12.91 -8.97
CA THR A 422 -12.49 -13.18 -7.89
C THR A 422 -12.90 -11.93 -7.11
N SER A 423 -12.43 -10.75 -7.52
CA SER A 423 -12.69 -9.50 -6.81
C SER A 423 -14.15 -9.06 -6.95
N SER A 424 -14.67 -8.31 -5.98
CA SER A 424 -16.10 -8.07 -5.81
C SER A 424 -16.76 -7.26 -6.93
N ARG A 425 -16.00 -6.38 -7.62
CA ARG A 425 -16.50 -5.60 -8.75
C ARG A 425 -16.27 -6.27 -10.10
N ILE A 426 -15.64 -7.45 -10.18
CA ILE A 426 -15.48 -8.16 -11.46
C ILE A 426 -16.70 -9.03 -11.72
N LYS A 427 -17.34 -8.81 -12.88
CA LYS A 427 -18.42 -9.68 -13.34
C LYS A 427 -17.85 -11.02 -13.79
N ARG A 428 -18.14 -12.07 -13.02
CA ARG A 428 -17.65 -13.44 -13.26
C ARG A 428 -18.05 -13.93 -14.64
N ASP A 429 -17.13 -14.61 -15.32
CA ASP A 429 -17.29 -15.20 -16.66
C ASP A 429 -17.45 -14.21 -17.83
N TYR A 430 -17.49 -12.89 -17.57
CA TYR A 430 -17.58 -11.87 -18.62
C TYR A 430 -16.25 -11.13 -18.87
N CYS A 431 -15.47 -10.88 -17.82
CA CYS A 431 -14.16 -10.23 -17.96
C CYS A 431 -13.16 -10.74 -16.93
N LEU A 432 -11.88 -10.58 -17.25
CA LEU A 432 -10.77 -10.87 -16.33
C LEU A 432 -10.51 -9.68 -15.39
N GLY A 433 -9.99 -10.00 -14.20
CA GLY A 433 -9.40 -9.04 -13.29
C GLY A 433 -8.08 -8.49 -13.80
N ASP A 434 -7.65 -7.39 -13.19
CA ASP A 434 -6.55 -6.57 -13.72
C ASP A 434 -5.21 -7.31 -13.75
N VAL A 435 -4.88 -8.07 -12.71
CA VAL A 435 -3.61 -8.80 -12.61
C VAL A 435 -3.52 -9.95 -13.63
N SER A 436 -4.64 -10.61 -13.93
CA SER A 436 -4.72 -11.66 -14.95
C SER A 436 -4.49 -11.11 -16.35
N LEU A 437 -5.01 -9.92 -16.63
CA LEU A 437 -4.89 -9.27 -17.94
C LEU A 437 -3.54 -8.56 -18.13
N LEU A 438 -3.17 -7.70 -17.17
CA LEU A 438 -1.95 -6.88 -17.20
C LEU A 438 -0.69 -7.73 -17.08
N ARG A 439 -0.78 -8.85 -16.35
CA ARG A 439 0.34 -9.75 -16.03
C ARG A 439 1.56 -8.99 -15.50
N PRO A 440 1.43 -8.25 -14.38
CA PRO A 440 2.47 -7.34 -13.91
C PRO A 440 3.78 -8.07 -13.61
N THR A 441 4.89 -7.32 -13.69
CA THR A 441 6.21 -7.80 -13.25
C THR A 441 6.60 -7.20 -11.90
N LEU A 442 6.02 -6.06 -11.53
CA LEU A 442 6.27 -5.36 -10.27
C LEU A 442 4.95 -5.20 -9.52
N PHE A 443 5.00 -5.39 -8.20
CA PHE A 443 3.81 -5.33 -7.36
C PHE A 443 4.17 -4.69 -6.01
N ALA A 444 3.54 -3.58 -5.65
CA ALA A 444 3.60 -3.06 -4.29
C ALA A 444 2.42 -3.62 -3.50
N SER A 445 2.64 -4.01 -2.25
CA SER A 445 1.61 -4.61 -1.41
C SER A 445 1.74 -4.18 0.04
N VAL A 446 0.67 -4.42 0.77
CA VAL A 446 0.62 -4.39 2.23
C VAL A 446 0.40 -5.81 2.77
N PRO A 447 0.79 -6.13 4.02
CA PRO A 447 0.71 -7.48 4.58
C PRO A 447 -0.68 -8.14 4.46
N ILE A 448 -1.75 -7.39 4.76
CA ILE A 448 -3.13 -7.89 4.71
C ILE A 448 -3.54 -8.37 3.30
N ILE A 449 -3.00 -7.77 2.24
CA ILE A 449 -3.27 -8.19 0.87
C ILE A 449 -2.52 -9.49 0.55
N LEU A 450 -1.26 -9.62 1.01
CA LEU A 450 -0.49 -10.87 0.85
C LEU A 450 -1.12 -12.04 1.62
N GLU A 451 -1.66 -11.78 2.81
CA GLU A 451 -2.41 -12.77 3.59
C GLU A 451 -3.67 -13.23 2.85
N ARG A 452 -4.42 -12.30 2.25
CA ARG A 452 -5.59 -12.62 1.41
C ARG A 452 -5.21 -13.47 0.20
N ILE A 453 -4.14 -13.12 -0.50
CA ILE A 453 -3.63 -13.91 -1.64
C ILE A 453 -3.27 -15.32 -1.17
N SER A 454 -2.55 -15.43 -0.05
CA SER A 454 -2.15 -16.71 0.52
C SER A 454 -3.35 -17.59 0.89
N LYS A 455 -4.35 -16.99 1.54
CA LYS A 455 -5.62 -17.66 1.88
C LYS A 455 -6.36 -18.15 0.64
N ALA A 456 -6.49 -17.31 -0.39
CA ALA A 456 -7.16 -17.67 -1.63
C ALA A 456 -6.48 -18.85 -2.35
N VAL A 457 -5.14 -18.90 -2.34
CA VAL A 457 -4.39 -20.05 -2.87
C VAL A 457 -4.71 -21.32 -2.07
N TRP A 458 -4.67 -21.25 -0.73
CA TRP A 458 -4.99 -22.39 0.13
C TRP A 458 -6.42 -22.90 -0.03
N GLU A 459 -7.40 -22.01 -0.16
CA GLU A 459 -8.79 -22.38 -0.42
C GLU A 459 -8.92 -23.15 -1.74
N LYS A 460 -8.24 -22.71 -2.79
CA LYS A 460 -8.23 -23.40 -4.10
C LYS A 460 -7.53 -24.76 -4.03
N VAL A 461 -6.43 -24.86 -3.29
CA VAL A 461 -5.73 -26.14 -3.06
C VAL A 461 -6.61 -27.11 -2.27
N ASN A 462 -7.27 -26.62 -1.22
CA ASN A 462 -8.15 -27.43 -0.37
C ASN A 462 -9.39 -27.92 -1.14
N ALA A 463 -9.90 -27.14 -2.08
CA ALA A 463 -10.98 -27.57 -2.97
C ALA A 463 -10.57 -28.68 -3.95
N GLY A 464 -9.26 -28.87 -4.23
CA GLY A 464 -8.76 -29.78 -5.28
C GLY A 464 -8.63 -31.27 -4.93
N GLY A 465 -9.29 -31.74 -3.87
CA GLY A 465 -9.24 -33.14 -3.43
C GLY A 465 -7.92 -33.56 -2.75
N GLU A 466 -7.92 -34.75 -2.14
CA GLU A 466 -6.80 -35.22 -1.28
C GLU A 466 -5.45 -35.30 -2.03
N PHE A 467 -5.46 -35.66 -3.32
CA PHE A 467 -4.25 -35.73 -4.13
C PHE A 467 -3.60 -34.37 -4.34
N LEU A 468 -4.37 -33.34 -4.74
CA LEU A 468 -3.81 -32.02 -5.01
C LEU A 468 -3.26 -31.40 -3.72
N GLN A 469 -3.96 -31.58 -2.60
CA GLN A 469 -3.49 -31.13 -1.29
C GLN A 469 -2.15 -31.80 -0.92
N ALA A 470 -2.03 -33.12 -1.10
CA ALA A 470 -0.78 -33.84 -0.82
C ALA A 470 0.35 -33.41 -1.74
N LEU A 471 0.07 -33.22 -3.04
CA LEU A 471 1.04 -32.75 -4.02
C LEU A 471 1.54 -31.34 -3.70
N PHE A 472 0.62 -30.42 -3.36
CA PHE A 472 0.98 -29.05 -3.02
C PHE A 472 1.80 -28.98 -1.72
N LYS A 473 1.41 -29.74 -0.68
CA LYS A 473 2.18 -29.82 0.58
C LYS A 473 3.60 -30.34 0.35
N PHE A 474 3.75 -31.40 -0.46
CA PHE A 474 5.05 -31.91 -0.85
C PHE A 474 5.86 -30.85 -1.63
N ALA A 475 5.27 -30.25 -2.65
CA ALA A 475 5.88 -29.23 -3.49
C ALA A 475 6.38 -28.02 -2.67
N TYR A 476 5.54 -27.55 -1.74
CA TYR A 476 5.87 -26.46 -0.81
C TYR A 476 7.05 -26.82 0.09
N ALA A 477 6.99 -27.97 0.78
CA ALA A 477 8.08 -28.42 1.64
C ALA A 477 9.38 -28.67 0.86
N TYR A 478 9.28 -29.21 -0.36
CA TYR A 478 10.42 -29.43 -1.25
C TYR A 478 11.10 -28.11 -1.63
N LYS A 479 10.31 -27.15 -2.14
CA LYS A 479 10.83 -25.85 -2.58
C LYS A 479 11.39 -25.05 -1.41
N CYS A 480 10.75 -25.10 -0.24
CA CYS A 480 11.27 -24.50 0.99
C CYS A 480 12.70 -24.98 1.28
N ARG A 481 12.93 -26.31 1.28
CA ARG A 481 14.29 -26.87 1.50
C ARG A 481 15.30 -26.45 0.43
N ARG A 482 14.89 -26.41 -0.84
CA ARG A 482 15.78 -26.03 -1.97
C ARG A 482 16.20 -24.57 -1.92
N ILE A 483 15.26 -23.69 -1.60
CA ILE A 483 15.49 -22.24 -1.49
C ILE A 483 16.48 -21.92 -0.36
N HIS A 484 16.35 -22.55 0.81
CA HIS A 484 17.33 -22.40 1.90
C HIS A 484 18.73 -22.91 1.51
N GLY A 485 18.81 -23.89 0.60
CA GLY A 485 20.09 -24.36 0.05
C GLY A 485 20.62 -23.53 -1.13
N GLY A 486 19.94 -22.46 -1.56
CA GLY A 486 20.34 -21.64 -2.70
C GLY A 486 20.13 -22.30 -4.08
N PHE A 487 19.31 -23.34 -4.17
CA PHE A 487 19.11 -24.09 -5.41
C PHE A 487 17.72 -23.86 -6.05
N PRO A 488 17.63 -23.80 -7.39
CA PRO A 488 16.35 -23.67 -8.08
C PRO A 488 15.50 -24.95 -7.97
N SER A 489 14.19 -24.81 -8.18
CA SER A 489 13.19 -25.89 -8.01
C SER A 489 12.44 -26.22 -9.32
N PHE A 490 13.16 -26.34 -10.44
CA PHE A 490 12.61 -26.32 -11.82
C PHE A 490 11.37 -27.21 -12.05
N LEU A 491 11.44 -28.50 -11.69
CA LEU A 491 10.32 -29.43 -11.94
C LEU A 491 9.05 -29.04 -11.19
N VAL A 492 9.19 -28.76 -9.90
CA VAL A 492 8.06 -28.38 -9.04
C VAL A 492 7.52 -27.00 -9.41
N ASP A 493 8.42 -26.09 -9.81
CA ASP A 493 8.05 -24.78 -10.33
C ASP A 493 7.21 -24.87 -11.60
N ARG A 494 7.56 -25.78 -12.52
CA ARG A 494 6.84 -25.99 -13.77
C ARG A 494 5.49 -26.70 -13.56
N LEU A 495 5.45 -27.71 -12.69
CA LEU A 495 4.27 -28.57 -12.49
C LEU A 495 3.23 -27.95 -11.55
N VAL A 496 3.68 -27.29 -10.48
CA VAL A 496 2.82 -26.79 -9.40
C VAL A 496 2.80 -25.27 -9.35
N PHE A 497 3.95 -24.63 -9.09
CA PHE A 497 3.96 -23.18 -8.80
C PHE A 497 3.68 -22.29 -10.01
N ARG A 498 3.86 -22.77 -11.25
CA ARG A 498 3.45 -22.02 -12.45
C ARG A 498 1.96 -21.72 -12.45
N LYS A 499 1.12 -22.66 -11.99
CA LYS A 499 -0.34 -22.49 -11.87
C LYS A 499 -0.73 -21.59 -10.70
N VAL A 500 0.10 -21.53 -9.67
CA VAL A 500 -0.11 -20.65 -8.51
C VAL A 500 0.27 -19.22 -8.90
N ARG A 501 1.45 -19.03 -9.49
CA ARG A 501 1.93 -17.74 -10.00
C ARG A 501 1.01 -17.14 -11.05
N SER A 502 0.34 -17.96 -11.87
CA SER A 502 -0.62 -17.45 -12.86
C SER A 502 -1.83 -16.75 -12.23
N LEU A 503 -2.17 -17.02 -10.97
CA LEU A 503 -3.20 -16.27 -10.23
C LEU A 503 -2.80 -14.80 -10.02
N MET A 504 -1.50 -14.52 -10.05
CA MET A 504 -0.91 -13.19 -9.96
C MET A 504 -0.27 -12.78 -11.30
N GLY A 505 -0.83 -13.22 -12.43
CA GLY A 505 -0.37 -12.86 -13.79
C GLY A 505 0.88 -13.61 -14.28
N GLY A 506 1.57 -14.33 -13.39
CA GLY A 506 2.63 -15.28 -13.70
C GLY A 506 4.00 -14.69 -14.07
N ARG A 507 4.18 -13.37 -13.97
CA ARG A 507 5.41 -12.66 -14.38
C ARG A 507 6.04 -11.78 -13.30
N ILE A 508 5.47 -11.76 -12.09
CA ILE A 508 6.01 -10.96 -10.98
C ILE A 508 7.45 -11.36 -10.72
N ARG A 509 8.35 -10.38 -10.78
CA ARG A 509 9.78 -10.50 -10.50
C ARG A 509 10.05 -10.37 -9.01
N TYR A 510 9.46 -9.36 -8.38
CA TYR A 510 9.53 -9.12 -6.94
C TYR A 510 8.33 -8.29 -6.47
N ILE A 511 8.07 -8.35 -5.16
CA ILE A 511 6.98 -7.65 -4.49
C ILE A 511 7.59 -6.71 -3.45
N VAL A 512 7.28 -5.42 -3.49
CA VAL A 512 7.64 -4.50 -2.39
C VAL A 512 6.52 -4.55 -1.36
N CYS A 513 6.86 -4.83 -0.09
CA CYS A 513 5.89 -4.89 0.99
C CYS A 513 6.23 -3.91 2.11
N GLY A 514 5.27 -3.07 2.50
CA GLY A 514 5.45 -2.07 3.54
C GLY A 514 4.13 -1.64 4.21
N GLY A 515 4.19 -0.60 5.04
CA GLY A 515 3.02 0.01 5.70
C GLY A 515 2.52 -0.69 6.98
N ALA A 516 2.84 -1.96 7.17
CA ALA A 516 2.60 -2.71 8.40
C ALA A 516 3.62 -3.87 8.54
N PRO A 517 3.77 -4.48 9.73
CA PRO A 517 4.65 -5.63 9.88
C PRO A 517 4.09 -6.86 9.14
N LEU A 518 4.98 -7.64 8.55
CA LEU A 518 4.66 -8.84 7.79
C LEU A 518 5.03 -10.08 8.61
N SER A 519 4.16 -11.08 8.66
CA SER A 519 4.46 -12.33 9.37
C SER A 519 5.41 -13.21 8.57
N GLU A 520 6.27 -13.95 9.27
CA GLU A 520 7.25 -14.88 8.67
C GLU A 520 6.58 -15.88 7.72
N ASP A 521 5.44 -16.45 8.13
CA ASP A 521 4.72 -17.44 7.32
C ASP A 521 4.21 -16.84 6.02
N SER A 522 3.65 -15.63 6.06
CA SER A 522 3.16 -14.94 4.87
C SER A 522 4.31 -14.53 3.95
N GLN A 523 5.44 -14.10 4.51
CA GLN A 523 6.65 -13.78 3.75
C GLN A 523 7.18 -15.03 3.04
N LEU A 524 7.42 -16.10 3.80
CA LEU A 524 7.92 -17.36 3.29
C LEU A 524 6.98 -17.97 2.25
N PHE A 525 5.68 -17.97 2.53
CA PHE A 525 4.68 -18.49 1.60
C PHE A 525 4.71 -17.72 0.28
N THR A 526 4.77 -16.39 0.34
CA THR A 526 4.78 -15.54 -0.86
C THR A 526 6.09 -15.71 -1.65
N ASN A 527 7.25 -15.74 -0.96
CA ASN A 527 8.56 -16.01 -1.56
C ASN A 527 8.57 -17.36 -2.32
N ILE A 528 7.96 -18.39 -1.73
CA ILE A 528 7.90 -19.74 -2.32
C ILE A 528 6.89 -19.79 -3.47
N CYS A 529 5.68 -19.29 -3.25
CA CYS A 529 4.54 -19.54 -4.13
C CYS A 529 4.38 -18.51 -5.26
N ILE A 530 4.82 -17.27 -5.03
CA ILE A 530 4.53 -16.12 -5.89
C ILE A 530 5.82 -15.49 -6.42
N ALA A 531 6.54 -14.73 -5.59
CA ALA A 531 7.72 -13.93 -5.95
C ALA A 531 8.45 -13.45 -4.68
N PRO A 532 9.76 -13.11 -4.74
CA PRO A 532 10.52 -12.60 -3.61
C PRO A 532 9.93 -11.28 -3.15
N ILE A 533 9.80 -11.17 -1.84
CA ILE A 533 9.41 -9.95 -1.17
C ILE A 533 10.66 -9.12 -0.91
N VAL A 534 10.51 -7.81 -1.08
CA VAL A 534 11.41 -6.78 -0.59
C VAL A 534 10.66 -6.03 0.50
N GLN A 535 11.01 -6.28 1.77
CA GLN A 535 10.36 -5.60 2.88
C GLN A 535 10.98 -4.21 3.08
N GLY A 536 10.13 -3.20 3.22
CA GLY A 536 10.53 -1.81 3.42
C GLY A 536 9.98 -1.22 4.71
N TYR A 537 10.83 -0.50 5.43
CA TYR A 537 10.43 0.37 6.53
C TYR A 537 10.56 1.83 6.12
N GLY A 538 9.50 2.59 6.35
CA GLY A 538 9.44 4.03 6.10
C GLY A 538 8.12 4.61 6.59
N LEU A 539 8.09 5.92 6.81
CA LEU A 539 6.92 6.67 7.23
C LEU A 539 6.61 7.77 6.22
N THR A 540 5.43 8.39 6.34
CA THR A 540 5.11 9.57 5.53
C THR A 540 6.09 10.71 5.82
N GLU A 541 6.47 10.89 7.08
CA GLU A 541 7.47 11.86 7.55
C GLU A 541 8.88 11.62 7.00
N SER A 542 9.13 10.45 6.38
CA SER A 542 10.41 10.12 5.74
C SER A 542 10.27 9.76 4.26
N CYS A 543 9.17 10.17 3.61
CA CYS A 543 8.89 9.89 2.20
C CYS A 543 8.99 8.39 1.85
N SER A 544 8.44 7.51 2.68
CA SER A 544 8.54 6.04 2.52
C SER A 544 10.00 5.52 2.53
N THR A 545 10.93 6.23 3.15
CA THR A 545 12.35 5.88 3.19
C THR A 545 12.80 5.65 4.62
N GLY A 546 13.47 4.53 4.88
CA GLY A 546 14.00 4.16 6.18
C GLY A 546 15.02 3.07 6.00
N ALA A 547 14.55 1.82 5.92
CA ALA A 547 15.37 0.67 5.59
C ALA A 547 14.71 -0.16 4.48
N LEU A 548 15.52 -0.81 3.63
CA LEU A 548 15.03 -1.64 2.54
C LEU A 548 15.81 -2.95 2.42
N MET A 549 15.07 -4.06 2.37
CA MET A 549 15.62 -5.41 2.23
C MET A 549 16.24 -5.61 0.84
N GLU A 550 17.31 -6.41 0.76
CA GLU A 550 17.84 -6.82 -0.55
C GLU A 550 16.86 -7.80 -1.21
N CYS A 551 16.68 -7.69 -2.52
CA CYS A 551 15.88 -8.67 -3.24
C CYS A 551 16.54 -10.04 -3.22
N GLY A 552 15.73 -11.06 -2.94
CA GLY A 552 16.20 -12.42 -2.76
C GLY A 552 16.59 -12.75 -1.34
N ASP A 553 16.73 -11.78 -0.41
CA ASP A 553 16.95 -12.07 1.00
C ASP A 553 15.77 -12.89 1.54
N LEU A 554 16.08 -14.10 2.01
CA LEU A 554 15.11 -15.08 2.47
C LEU A 554 14.88 -14.99 3.98
N ARG A 555 15.73 -14.25 4.69
CA ARG A 555 15.62 -14.07 6.12
C ARG A 555 14.34 -13.30 6.42
N CYS A 556 13.64 -13.73 7.45
CA CYS A 556 12.41 -13.09 7.90
C CYS A 556 12.71 -12.12 9.05
N ASN A 557 11.72 -11.29 9.38
CA ASN A 557 11.73 -10.37 10.53
C ASN A 557 12.72 -9.20 10.46
N HIS A 558 13.23 -8.83 9.29
CA HIS A 558 14.04 -7.62 9.16
C HIS A 558 13.64 -6.85 7.88
N THR A 559 13.90 -5.55 7.87
CA THR A 559 13.57 -4.63 6.78
C THR A 559 14.80 -4.20 5.99
N GLY A 560 15.95 -4.83 6.25
CA GLY A 560 17.21 -4.58 5.55
C GLY A 560 18.03 -3.43 6.12
N ALA A 561 18.98 -2.93 5.33
CA ALA A 561 19.83 -1.82 5.73
C ALA A 561 19.14 -0.45 5.53
N PRO A 562 19.62 0.60 6.23
CA PRO A 562 19.25 1.98 5.95
C PRO A 562 19.33 2.30 4.44
N ALA A 563 18.44 3.14 3.94
CA ALA A 563 18.61 3.67 2.59
C ALA A 563 19.83 4.60 2.53
N SER A 564 20.54 4.60 1.41
CA SER A 564 21.78 5.40 1.21
C SER A 564 21.60 6.92 1.33
N THR A 565 20.36 7.40 1.29
CA THR A 565 20.01 8.83 1.36
C THR A 565 19.67 9.30 2.78
N LEU A 566 19.71 8.40 3.76
CA LEU A 566 19.49 8.70 5.16
C LEU A 566 20.39 7.87 6.09
N GLN A 567 20.41 8.25 7.36
CA GLN A 567 21.05 7.55 8.44
C GLN A 567 20.06 7.31 9.57
N ILE A 568 20.29 6.24 10.33
CA ILE A 568 19.43 5.80 11.42
C ILE A 568 20.17 5.90 12.74
N ARG A 569 19.58 6.50 13.76
CA ARG A 569 20.14 6.48 15.13
C ARG A 569 19.18 5.80 16.07
N LEU A 570 19.70 5.01 17.01
CA LEU A 570 18.90 4.43 18.08
C LEU A 570 19.01 5.31 19.33
N ARG A 571 17.89 5.91 19.75
CA ARG A 571 17.79 6.66 21.01
C ARG A 571 17.35 5.73 22.13
N ALA A 572 18.05 5.79 23.26
CA ALA A 572 17.68 5.03 24.45
C ALA A 572 16.24 5.37 24.87
N TRP A 573 15.52 4.36 25.33
CA TRP A 573 14.20 4.52 25.92
C TRP A 573 14.18 3.76 27.26
N PRO A 574 14.66 4.40 28.34
CA PRO A 574 14.84 3.76 29.64
C PRO A 574 13.55 3.19 30.23
N GLU A 575 12.41 3.85 30.00
CA GLU A 575 11.12 3.38 30.48
C GLU A 575 10.81 1.98 29.93
N GLY A 576 11.02 1.79 28.62
CA GLY A 576 10.84 0.50 27.93
C GLY A 576 11.98 -0.50 28.11
N GLY A 577 13.06 -0.15 28.83
CA GLY A 577 14.23 -1.00 28.99
C GLY A 577 15.04 -1.23 27.72
N TYR A 578 15.04 -0.26 26.79
CA TYR A 578 15.80 -0.34 25.54
C TYR A 578 16.98 0.62 25.53
N SER A 579 18.16 0.11 25.17
CA SER A 579 19.39 0.89 25.05
C SER A 579 20.13 0.59 23.75
N PRO A 580 20.69 1.62 23.07
CA PRO A 580 21.53 1.39 21.89
C PRO A 580 22.79 0.58 22.23
N TYR A 581 23.11 0.41 23.51
CA TYR A 581 24.23 -0.41 24.00
C TYR A 581 23.79 -1.81 24.47
N ASP A 582 22.54 -2.21 24.22
CA ASP A 582 22.07 -3.56 24.52
C ASP A 582 22.86 -4.63 23.75
N THR A 583 23.05 -5.79 24.36
CA THR A 583 23.73 -6.95 23.76
C THR A 583 22.78 -8.15 23.67
N PRO A 584 22.87 -9.00 22.62
CA PRO A 584 23.83 -8.96 21.52
C PRO A 584 23.53 -7.92 20.42
N SER A 585 22.36 -7.29 20.45
CA SER A 585 21.89 -6.38 19.40
C SER A 585 21.44 -5.04 19.99
N PRO A 586 21.92 -3.91 19.44
CA PRO A 586 21.46 -2.57 19.81
C PRO A 586 19.94 -2.40 19.64
N ARG A 587 19.28 -1.77 20.61
CA ARG A 587 17.84 -1.49 20.56
C ARG A 587 17.52 -0.06 20.96
N GLY A 588 16.42 0.48 20.49
CA GLY A 588 16.01 1.82 20.92
C GLY A 588 14.97 2.41 19.99
N GLU A 589 14.58 3.63 20.28
CA GLU A 589 13.75 4.39 19.36
C GLU A 589 14.53 4.71 18.09
N ILE A 590 13.90 4.48 16.95
CA ILE A 590 14.46 4.80 15.64
C ILE A 590 14.34 6.31 15.40
N LEU A 591 15.47 6.93 15.13
CA LEU A 591 15.56 8.31 14.67
C LEU A 591 16.08 8.31 13.24
N LEU A 592 15.46 9.08 12.36
CA LEU A 592 15.84 9.18 10.95
C LEU A 592 16.40 10.57 10.66
N SER A 593 17.51 10.65 9.93
CA SER A 593 18.08 11.91 9.44
C SER A 593 18.56 11.75 8.01
N GLY A 594 18.29 12.72 7.15
CA GLY A 594 18.64 12.67 5.73
C GLY A 594 17.68 13.49 4.89
N LYS A 595 18.00 13.65 3.61
CA LYS A 595 17.17 14.44 2.70
C LYS A 595 15.73 13.93 2.51
N PRO A 596 15.40 12.63 2.61
CA PRO A 596 14.01 12.18 2.55
C PRO A 596 13.13 12.61 3.74
N VAL A 597 13.72 13.12 4.84
CA VAL A 597 12.97 13.53 6.03
C VAL A 597 12.22 14.84 5.78
N SER A 598 10.92 14.84 6.06
CA SER A 598 9.99 15.95 5.81
C SER A 598 10.31 17.19 6.64
N ARG A 599 9.76 18.35 6.23
CA ARG A 599 9.91 19.62 6.96
C ARG A 599 9.21 19.65 8.31
N GLY A 600 8.16 18.85 8.46
CA GLY A 600 7.32 18.86 9.63
C GLY A 600 5.87 18.62 9.27
N TYR A 601 4.99 19.19 10.10
CA TYR A 601 3.56 19.12 9.93
C TYR A 601 2.99 20.49 9.57
N TYR A 602 2.13 20.50 8.56
CA TYR A 602 1.55 21.71 7.98
C TYR A 602 0.76 22.47 9.05
N ARG A 603 1.14 23.74 9.26
CA ARG A 603 0.53 24.64 10.27
C ARG A 603 0.53 24.09 11.72
N GLN A 604 1.41 23.15 12.05
CA GLN A 604 1.51 22.55 13.38
C GLN A 604 2.96 22.63 13.92
N PRO A 605 3.45 23.83 14.27
CA PRO A 605 4.84 24.04 14.68
C PRO A 605 5.19 23.35 16.01
N GLU A 606 4.25 23.30 16.97
CA GLU A 606 4.47 22.62 18.25
C GLU A 606 4.65 21.12 18.08
N LEU A 607 3.80 20.50 17.24
CA LEU A 607 3.89 19.08 16.91
C LEU A 607 5.20 18.78 16.16
N THR A 608 5.59 19.69 15.27
CA THR A 608 6.84 19.60 14.52
C THR A 608 8.05 19.67 15.45
N ALA A 609 8.08 20.62 16.39
CA ALA A 609 9.18 20.74 17.35
C ALA A 609 9.28 19.52 18.29
N ARG A 610 8.15 18.86 18.58
CA ARG A 610 8.13 17.64 19.39
C ARG A 610 8.73 16.43 18.67
N ASP A 611 8.35 16.22 17.42
CA ASP A 611 8.70 15.02 16.66
C ASP A 611 10.00 15.18 15.84
N PHE A 612 10.44 16.42 15.59
CA PHE A 612 11.68 16.73 14.87
C PHE A 612 12.62 17.53 15.76
N ILE A 613 13.70 16.88 16.19
CA ILE A 613 14.70 17.47 17.08
C ILE A 613 15.98 17.79 16.30
N THR A 614 16.78 18.72 16.81
CA THR A 614 18.10 19.02 16.25
C THR A 614 19.14 18.79 17.33
N ASP A 615 20.14 17.97 17.01
CA ASP A 615 21.26 17.70 17.91
C ASP A 615 22.22 18.91 17.97
N PRO A 616 23.10 19.02 18.98
CA PRO A 616 24.06 20.12 19.10
C PRO A 616 25.04 20.25 17.92
N ASP A 617 25.21 19.19 17.14
CA ASP A 617 26.01 19.18 15.91
C ASP A 617 25.27 19.75 14.68
N GLY A 618 24.01 20.17 14.86
CA GLY A 618 23.15 20.70 13.80
C GLY A 618 22.39 19.63 13.02
N THR A 619 22.54 18.34 13.34
CA THR A 619 21.83 17.26 12.66
C THR A 619 20.36 17.24 13.08
N ARG A 620 19.46 17.39 12.10
CA ARG A 620 18.02 17.27 12.33
C ARG A 620 17.58 15.81 12.25
N TRP A 621 16.86 15.36 13.26
CA TRP A 621 16.35 14.00 13.42
C TRP A 621 14.83 14.00 13.53
N PHE A 622 14.19 13.13 12.76
CA PHE A 622 12.81 12.74 12.97
C PHE A 622 12.73 11.59 13.97
N CYS A 623 12.01 11.80 15.07
CA CYS A 623 11.73 10.80 16.09
C CYS A 623 10.51 9.98 15.66
N THR A 624 10.71 8.75 15.20
CA THR A 624 9.62 7.98 14.58
C THR A 624 8.57 7.50 15.59
N GLY A 625 8.96 7.39 16.87
CA GLY A 625 8.16 6.73 17.89
C GLY A 625 8.09 5.20 17.72
N ASP A 626 8.84 4.62 16.79
CA ASP A 626 8.99 3.17 16.60
C ASP A 626 10.26 2.69 17.31
N ILE A 627 10.20 1.51 17.94
CA ILE A 627 11.34 0.84 18.56
C ILE A 627 11.94 -0.14 17.56
N GLY A 628 13.23 0.01 17.32
CA GLY A 628 14.02 -0.82 16.43
C GLY A 628 15.06 -1.67 17.15
N LEU A 629 15.48 -2.72 16.46
CA LEU A 629 16.64 -3.54 16.77
C LEU A 629 17.57 -3.52 15.57
N MET A 630 18.85 -3.22 15.79
CA MET A 630 19.87 -3.37 14.76
C MET A 630 20.56 -4.73 14.93
N HIS A 631 20.51 -5.55 13.88
CA HIS A 631 21.20 -6.84 13.86
C HIS A 631 22.71 -6.64 13.74
N THR A 632 23.47 -7.70 14.01
CA THR A 632 24.93 -7.70 13.92
C THR A 632 25.45 -7.46 12.50
N ASP A 633 24.64 -7.73 11.48
CA ASP A 633 24.92 -7.41 10.08
C ASP A 633 24.51 -5.98 9.69
N GLY A 634 23.91 -5.21 10.59
CA GLY A 634 23.41 -3.86 10.31
C GLY A 634 22.04 -3.81 9.62
N SER A 635 21.31 -4.93 9.56
CA SER A 635 19.89 -4.90 9.17
C SER A 635 19.00 -4.43 10.33
N LEU A 636 17.92 -3.71 10.00
CA LEU A 636 16.96 -3.19 10.96
C LEU A 636 15.75 -4.12 11.11
N SER A 637 15.31 -4.35 12.34
CA SER A 637 14.00 -4.92 12.66
C SER A 637 13.17 -3.95 13.47
N ILE A 638 11.87 -3.94 13.24
CA ILE A 638 10.92 -3.15 14.02
C ILE A 638 10.34 -4.04 15.11
N ILE A 639 10.50 -3.64 16.37
CA ILE A 639 9.94 -4.36 17.52
C ILE A 639 8.46 -3.99 17.64
N ASP A 640 8.16 -2.71 17.89
CA ASP A 640 6.80 -2.16 17.94
C ASP A 640 6.83 -0.63 18.03
N ARG A 641 5.67 0.01 18.16
CA ARG A 641 5.56 1.45 18.43
C ARG A 641 5.59 1.74 19.92
N LYS A 642 6.25 2.83 20.34
CA LYS A 642 6.23 3.31 21.74
C LYS A 642 4.82 3.44 22.32
N LYS A 643 3.85 3.88 21.50
CA LYS A 643 2.45 4.03 21.91
C LYS A 643 1.70 2.71 21.99
N ASP A 644 2.13 1.70 21.24
CA ASP A 644 1.54 0.36 21.22
C ASP A 644 2.22 -0.60 22.21
N LEU A 645 3.35 -0.19 22.81
CA LEU A 645 4.01 -0.90 23.90
C LEU A 645 3.38 -0.51 25.23
N VAL A 646 2.56 -1.41 25.77
CA VAL A 646 1.88 -1.19 27.05
C VAL A 646 2.60 -1.96 28.15
N LYS A 647 2.96 -1.26 29.22
CA LYS A 647 3.56 -1.86 30.42
C LYS A 647 2.46 -2.45 31.29
N LEU A 648 2.56 -3.75 31.59
CA LEU A 648 1.72 -4.41 32.59
C LEU A 648 2.14 -4.02 34.01
N GLN A 649 1.26 -4.24 34.98
CA GLN A 649 1.53 -3.95 36.39
C GLN A 649 2.81 -4.63 36.92
N ALA A 650 3.11 -5.84 36.43
CA ALA A 650 4.29 -6.61 36.82
C ALA A 650 5.61 -6.10 36.18
N GLY A 651 5.51 -5.12 35.28
CA GLY A 651 6.65 -4.41 34.71
C GLY A 651 7.05 -4.87 33.32
N GLU A 652 6.49 -5.96 32.81
CA GLU A 652 6.72 -6.42 31.44
C GLU A 652 6.01 -5.52 30.42
N TYR A 653 6.64 -5.35 29.25
CA TYR A 653 6.05 -4.64 28.12
C TYR A 653 5.43 -5.62 27.14
N VAL A 654 4.15 -5.42 26.83
CA VAL A 654 3.43 -6.18 25.81
C VAL A 654 3.40 -5.39 24.52
N SER A 655 3.87 -6.02 23.44
CA SER A 655 3.73 -5.53 22.07
C SER A 655 2.36 -5.92 21.52
N LEU A 656 1.42 -4.97 21.48
CA LEU A 656 0.05 -5.25 21.04
C LEU A 656 0.02 -5.78 19.60
N SER A 657 0.78 -5.15 18.70
CA SER A 657 0.81 -5.49 17.27
C SER A 657 1.37 -6.89 17.04
N LYS A 658 2.42 -7.28 17.78
CA LYS A 658 3.02 -8.63 17.73
C LYS A 658 2.01 -9.69 18.14
N VAL A 659 1.29 -9.46 19.24
CA VAL A 659 0.28 -10.41 19.74
C VAL A 659 -0.88 -10.52 18.75
N GLU A 660 -1.36 -9.40 18.21
CA GLU A 660 -2.43 -9.39 17.20
C GLU A 660 -2.07 -10.17 15.94
N MET A 661 -0.86 -9.96 15.40
CA MET A 661 -0.37 -10.68 14.23
C MET A 661 -0.19 -12.18 14.48
N ALA A 662 0.24 -12.57 15.67
CA ALA A 662 0.37 -13.98 16.02
C ALA A 662 -1.02 -14.64 16.11
N LEU A 663 -1.96 -13.97 16.77
CA LEU A 663 -3.30 -14.50 17.03
C LEU A 663 -4.25 -14.43 15.82
N SER A 664 -3.99 -13.53 14.86
CA SER A 664 -4.77 -13.44 13.60
C SER A 664 -4.74 -14.72 12.77
N GLN A 665 -3.77 -15.61 13.02
CA GLN A 665 -3.66 -16.91 12.38
C GLN A 665 -4.66 -17.96 12.89
N SER A 666 -5.44 -17.65 13.92
CA SER A 666 -6.53 -18.54 14.36
C SER A 666 -7.58 -18.76 13.27
N VAL A 667 -8.11 -19.98 13.21
CA VAL A 667 -9.18 -20.34 12.27
C VAL A 667 -10.47 -19.58 12.51
N TYR A 668 -10.68 -19.07 13.73
CA TYR A 668 -11.89 -18.32 14.10
C TYR A 668 -11.75 -16.81 13.88
N VAL A 669 -10.54 -16.28 13.83
CA VAL A 669 -10.30 -14.83 13.77
C VAL A 669 -10.36 -14.34 12.33
N GLU A 670 -11.21 -13.34 12.06
CA GLU A 670 -11.11 -12.52 10.84
C GLU A 670 -10.22 -11.30 11.14
N GLN A 671 -10.50 -10.59 12.23
CA GLN A 671 -9.68 -9.49 12.77
C GLN A 671 -9.65 -9.57 14.29
N ILE A 672 -8.55 -9.13 14.91
CA ILE A 672 -8.34 -9.13 16.35
C ILE A 672 -7.72 -7.81 16.81
N CYS A 673 -8.16 -7.30 17.95
CA CYS A 673 -7.57 -6.15 18.64
C CYS A 673 -7.23 -6.57 20.06
N VAL A 674 -5.96 -6.48 20.42
CA VAL A 674 -5.49 -6.72 21.79
C VAL A 674 -5.56 -5.40 22.55
N TYR A 675 -6.00 -5.48 23.80
CA TYR A 675 -6.12 -4.35 24.70
C TYR A 675 -5.46 -4.67 26.04
N VAL A 676 -4.65 -3.74 26.53
CA VAL A 676 -3.96 -3.84 27.81
C VAL A 676 -4.30 -2.61 28.63
N ASP A 677 -4.75 -2.84 29.86
CA ASP A 677 -4.81 -1.80 30.89
C ASP A 677 -3.50 -1.87 31.71
N PRO A 678 -2.73 -0.77 31.81
CA PRO A 678 -1.46 -0.75 32.55
C PRO A 678 -1.57 -1.15 34.04
N THR A 679 -2.77 -1.04 34.61
CA THR A 679 -3.05 -1.42 36.01
C THR A 679 -3.27 -2.93 36.19
N GLN A 680 -3.32 -3.69 35.10
CA GLN A 680 -3.63 -5.12 35.09
C GLN A 680 -2.38 -5.97 34.82
N THR A 681 -2.47 -7.25 35.14
CA THR A 681 -1.37 -8.22 34.99
C THR A 681 -1.44 -9.05 33.71
N TYR A 682 -2.49 -8.86 32.90
CA TYR A 682 -2.69 -9.63 31.68
C TYR A 682 -3.43 -8.82 30.59
N PRO A 683 -3.20 -9.13 29.30
CA PRO A 683 -3.97 -8.59 28.19
C PRO A 683 -5.36 -9.23 28.05
N ILE A 684 -6.28 -8.49 27.42
CA ILE A 684 -7.55 -9.01 26.86
C ILE A 684 -7.57 -8.77 25.36
N CYS A 685 -8.53 -9.36 24.64
CA CYS A 685 -8.69 -9.10 23.22
C CYS A 685 -10.15 -9.06 22.76
N PHE A 686 -10.39 -8.35 21.66
CA PHE A 686 -11.66 -8.32 20.94
C PHE A 686 -11.43 -8.99 19.59
N VAL A 687 -12.36 -9.84 19.17
CA VAL A 687 -12.24 -10.59 17.92
C VAL A 687 -13.49 -10.38 17.09
N SER A 688 -13.33 -9.99 15.84
CA SER A 688 -14.37 -10.18 14.82
C SER A 688 -14.18 -11.59 14.24
N PRO A 689 -15.10 -12.54 14.50
CA PRO A 689 -14.94 -13.92 14.07
C PRO A 689 -15.32 -14.15 12.62
N LYS A 690 -14.77 -15.21 12.01
CA LYS A 690 -15.19 -15.74 10.71
C LYS A 690 -16.51 -16.49 10.83
N SER A 691 -17.49 -16.18 9.99
CA SER A 691 -18.85 -16.73 10.12
C SER A 691 -18.92 -18.23 9.93
N LYS A 692 -18.30 -18.77 8.87
CA LYS A 692 -18.36 -20.22 8.59
C LYS A 692 -17.67 -21.08 9.67
N PRO A 693 -16.40 -20.82 10.06
CA PRO A 693 -15.77 -21.55 11.17
C PRO A 693 -16.54 -21.44 12.49
N LEU A 694 -17.20 -20.30 12.75
CA LEU A 694 -18.00 -20.13 13.96
C LEU A 694 -19.27 -20.99 13.93
N LEU A 695 -19.90 -21.16 12.76
CA LEU A 695 -21.04 -22.06 12.57
C LEU A 695 -20.62 -23.54 12.70
N ASP A 696 -19.51 -23.94 12.09
CA ASP A 696 -18.96 -25.29 12.22
C ASP A 696 -18.65 -25.62 13.70
N LEU A 697 -18.15 -24.63 14.45
CA LEU A 697 -17.93 -24.74 15.89
C LEU A 697 -19.26 -24.88 16.65
N ALA A 698 -20.28 -24.10 16.32
CA ALA A 698 -21.60 -24.20 16.94
C ALA A 698 -22.23 -25.58 16.74
N GLU A 699 -22.09 -26.17 15.56
CA GLU A 699 -22.52 -27.55 15.28
C GLU A 699 -21.77 -28.55 16.16
N SER A 700 -20.44 -28.44 16.24
CA SER A 700 -19.62 -29.32 17.08
C SER A 700 -19.93 -29.23 18.58
N LEU A 701 -20.44 -28.07 19.04
CA LEU A 701 -20.86 -27.81 20.41
C LEU A 701 -22.35 -28.12 20.66
N ASN A 702 -23.06 -28.68 19.68
CA ASN A 702 -24.50 -28.97 19.72
C ASN A 702 -25.39 -27.74 19.99
N LEU A 703 -25.00 -26.57 19.46
CA LEU A 703 -25.72 -25.29 19.64
C LEU A 703 -26.69 -24.99 18.49
N LEU A 704 -27.05 -25.97 17.64
CA LEU A 704 -27.94 -25.75 16.50
C LEU A 704 -29.33 -25.21 16.90
N ASN A 705 -29.87 -25.65 18.04
CA ASN A 705 -31.16 -25.17 18.55
C ASN A 705 -31.15 -23.66 18.81
N LEU A 706 -30.02 -23.14 19.32
CA LEU A 706 -29.82 -21.71 19.55
C LEU A 706 -29.89 -20.90 18.24
N LEU A 707 -29.37 -21.48 17.14
CA LEU A 707 -29.42 -20.88 15.81
C LEU A 707 -30.85 -20.90 15.25
N TYR A 708 -31.57 -22.00 15.43
CA TYR A 708 -32.99 -22.08 15.05
C TYR A 708 -33.83 -21.04 15.79
N GLU A 709 -33.63 -20.87 17.10
CA GLU A 709 -34.31 -19.84 17.90
C GLU A 709 -33.95 -18.41 17.48
N ALA A 710 -32.70 -18.18 17.08
CA ALA A 710 -32.27 -16.88 16.55
C ALA A 710 -32.97 -16.58 15.23
N ARG A 711 -33.04 -17.57 14.32
CA ARG A 711 -33.73 -17.47 13.03
C ARG A 711 -35.23 -17.27 13.18
N SER A 712 -35.88 -17.95 14.13
CA SER A 712 -37.32 -17.85 14.34
C SER A 712 -37.77 -16.50 14.90
N LYS A 713 -36.84 -15.69 15.45
CA LYS A 713 -37.12 -14.33 15.93
C LYS A 713 -37.04 -13.28 14.82
N LEU A 714 -36.61 -13.64 13.62
CA LEU A 714 -36.57 -12.74 12.48
C LEU A 714 -37.97 -12.57 11.86
N PRO A 715 -38.34 -11.35 11.42
CA PRO A 715 -39.53 -11.14 10.59
C PRO A 715 -39.49 -12.00 9.32
N GLU A 716 -40.66 -12.44 8.81
CA GLU A 716 -40.74 -13.29 7.60
C GLU A 716 -40.04 -12.69 6.38
N GLU A 717 -40.03 -11.36 6.24
CA GLU A 717 -39.31 -10.65 5.18
C GLU A 717 -37.78 -10.78 5.32
N SER A 718 -37.27 -10.75 6.55
CA SER A 718 -35.84 -10.89 6.87
C SER A 718 -35.35 -12.34 6.87
N MET A 719 -36.24 -13.32 6.94
CA MET A 719 -35.88 -14.75 6.82
C MET A 719 -35.45 -15.15 5.39
N LYS A 720 -35.72 -14.30 4.38
CA LYS A 720 -35.24 -14.51 3.00
C LYS A 720 -33.89 -13.87 2.74
N ASP A 721 -33.42 -13.04 3.65
CA ASP A 721 -32.15 -12.33 3.55
C ASP A 721 -31.04 -13.17 4.25
N PRO A 722 -30.05 -13.70 3.50
CA PRO A 722 -28.92 -14.43 4.06
C PRO A 722 -28.11 -13.63 5.09
N MET A 723 -28.03 -12.31 4.96
CA MET A 723 -27.22 -11.47 5.85
C MET A 723 -27.92 -11.17 7.16
N ALA A 724 -29.24 -10.96 7.11
CA ALA A 724 -30.05 -10.85 8.32
C ALA A 724 -29.99 -12.13 9.16
N ILE A 725 -29.99 -13.30 8.50
CA ILE A 725 -29.78 -14.59 9.16
C ILE A 725 -28.39 -14.66 9.80
N GLU A 726 -27.34 -14.37 9.02
CA GLU A 726 -25.96 -14.42 9.51
C GLU A 726 -25.75 -13.46 10.70
N HIS A 727 -26.31 -12.26 10.64
CA HIS A 727 -26.23 -11.28 11.72
C HIS A 727 -26.92 -11.77 13.00
N ALA A 728 -28.13 -12.33 12.87
CA ALA A 728 -28.87 -12.89 14.00
C ALA A 728 -28.14 -14.06 14.64
N GLU A 729 -27.59 -14.97 13.84
CA GLU A 729 -26.80 -16.11 14.31
C GLU A 729 -25.54 -15.65 15.06
N ARG A 730 -24.78 -14.72 14.47
CA ARG A 730 -23.59 -14.14 15.10
C ARG A 730 -23.94 -13.45 16.41
N ALA A 731 -25.07 -12.75 16.49
CA ALA A 731 -25.49 -12.04 17.68
C ALA A 731 -25.67 -12.95 18.90
N VAL A 732 -26.13 -14.19 18.69
CA VAL A 732 -26.29 -15.16 19.78
C VAL A 732 -25.00 -15.97 20.02
N LEU A 733 -24.31 -16.40 18.96
CA LEU A 733 -23.07 -17.17 19.09
C LEU A 733 -21.95 -16.37 19.79
N CYS A 734 -21.78 -15.10 19.43
CA CYS A 734 -20.71 -14.25 19.98
C CYS A 734 -20.85 -14.00 21.49
N LYS A 735 -22.06 -14.18 22.03
CA LYS A 735 -22.34 -14.01 23.47
C LYS A 735 -22.37 -15.33 24.24
N HIS A 736 -22.32 -16.47 23.55
CA HIS A 736 -22.46 -17.76 24.21
C HIS A 736 -21.16 -18.19 24.93
N PRO A 737 -21.18 -18.50 26.24
CA PRO A 737 -19.97 -18.77 27.01
C PRO A 737 -19.10 -19.92 26.46
N MET A 738 -19.73 -21.00 25.96
CA MET A 738 -18.99 -22.13 25.38
C MET A 738 -18.26 -21.75 24.09
N VAL A 739 -18.83 -20.85 23.29
CA VAL A 739 -18.20 -20.37 22.05
C VAL A 739 -17.00 -19.50 22.40
N ILE A 740 -17.18 -18.56 23.32
CA ILE A 740 -16.09 -17.70 23.83
C ILE A 740 -14.93 -18.55 24.37
N GLN A 741 -15.23 -19.56 25.19
CA GLN A 741 -14.22 -20.44 25.77
C GLN A 741 -13.50 -21.29 24.71
N ALA A 742 -14.21 -21.80 23.71
CA ALA A 742 -13.61 -22.58 22.63
C ALA A 742 -12.69 -21.73 21.75
N VAL A 743 -13.10 -20.51 21.41
CA VAL A 743 -12.27 -19.56 20.66
C VAL A 743 -11.04 -19.16 21.48
N LEU A 744 -11.21 -18.86 22.77
CA LEU A 744 -10.09 -18.51 23.66
C LEU A 744 -9.06 -19.65 23.77
N LYS A 745 -9.54 -20.90 23.87
CA LYS A 745 -8.68 -22.08 23.88
C LYS A 745 -7.87 -22.22 22.58
N ASP A 746 -8.48 -21.91 21.44
CA ASP A 746 -7.75 -21.89 20.16
C ASP A 746 -6.72 -20.76 20.10
N LEU A 747 -7.06 -19.55 20.59
CA LEU A 747 -6.10 -18.45 20.69
C LEU A 747 -4.90 -18.83 21.58
N HIS A 748 -5.13 -19.52 22.70
CA HIS A 748 -4.04 -20.02 23.56
C HIS A 748 -3.18 -21.08 22.87
N ARG A 749 -3.78 -21.96 22.06
CA ARG A 749 -3.05 -22.92 21.24
C ARG A 749 -2.14 -22.20 20.24
N VAL A 750 -2.70 -21.25 19.49
CA VAL A 750 -1.95 -20.45 18.50
C VAL A 750 -0.85 -19.62 19.17
N ALA A 751 -1.12 -18.99 20.31
CA ALA A 751 -0.13 -18.23 21.07
C ALA A 751 1.09 -19.06 21.45
N LYS A 752 0.87 -20.31 21.91
CA LYS A 752 1.94 -21.26 22.24
C LYS A 752 2.72 -21.69 21.01
N GLU A 753 2.03 -21.97 19.90
CA GLU A 753 2.66 -22.31 18.61
C GLU A 753 3.56 -21.17 18.10
N LYS A 754 3.12 -19.92 18.30
CA LYS A 754 3.86 -18.70 17.96
C LYS A 754 4.87 -18.24 19.01
N ARG A 755 5.10 -19.05 20.06
CA ARG A 755 6.09 -18.78 21.11
C ARG A 755 5.90 -17.42 21.79
N LEU A 756 4.64 -16.98 21.96
CA LEU A 756 4.34 -15.82 22.78
C LEU A 756 4.67 -16.11 24.24
N SER A 757 5.19 -15.11 24.94
CA SER A 757 5.47 -15.20 26.38
C SER A 757 4.17 -15.24 27.15
N THR A 758 4.14 -15.89 28.32
CA THR A 758 2.90 -16.09 29.10
C THR A 758 2.16 -14.78 29.41
N PHE A 759 2.89 -13.69 29.67
CA PHE A 759 2.32 -12.37 29.95
C PHE A 759 1.77 -11.66 28.70
N GLU A 760 2.15 -12.10 27.49
CA GLU A 760 1.63 -11.57 26.22
C GLU A 760 0.29 -12.23 25.81
N ILE A 761 -0.06 -13.38 26.41
CA ILE A 761 -1.23 -14.17 26.00
C ILE A 761 -2.52 -13.59 26.62
N PRO A 762 -3.52 -13.19 25.80
CA PRO A 762 -4.78 -12.70 26.32
C PRO A 762 -5.50 -13.73 27.18
N GLN A 763 -5.91 -13.34 28.39
CA GLN A 763 -6.59 -14.26 29.32
C GLN A 763 -8.10 -14.30 29.13
N LYS A 764 -8.68 -13.25 28.53
CA LYS A 764 -10.10 -13.14 28.25
C LYS A 764 -10.33 -12.51 26.88
N LEU A 765 -11.50 -12.77 26.29
CA LEU A 765 -11.89 -12.20 25.00
C LEU A 765 -13.36 -11.81 24.95
N ALA A 766 -13.68 -10.86 24.07
CA ALA A 766 -15.03 -10.60 23.59
C ALA A 766 -15.12 -10.81 22.08
N LEU A 767 -16.23 -11.41 21.62
CA LEU A 767 -16.51 -11.61 20.20
C LEU A 767 -17.44 -10.50 19.69
N ASP A 768 -17.09 -9.88 18.57
CA ASP A 768 -17.93 -8.87 17.93
C ASP A 768 -18.94 -9.49 16.97
N THR A 769 -20.15 -8.94 16.97
CA THR A 769 -21.21 -9.39 16.07
C THR A 769 -21.02 -8.85 14.65
N ILE A 770 -20.29 -7.73 14.50
CA ILE A 770 -20.05 -7.08 13.20
C ILE A 770 -18.66 -7.37 12.64
N ALA A 771 -18.53 -7.36 11.32
CA ALA A 771 -17.24 -7.35 10.63
C ALA A 771 -16.60 -5.96 10.71
N TRP A 772 -15.27 -5.88 10.84
CA TRP A 772 -14.57 -4.59 10.89
C TRP A 772 -14.11 -4.18 9.49
N THR A 773 -14.79 -3.21 8.90
CA THR A 773 -14.51 -2.70 7.55
C THR A 773 -14.20 -1.20 7.62
N PRO A 774 -13.61 -0.61 6.56
CA PRO A 774 -13.43 0.83 6.50
C PRO A 774 -14.75 1.60 6.70
N ASP A 775 -15.85 1.07 6.13
CA ASP A 775 -17.20 1.62 6.25
C ASP A 775 -17.75 1.62 7.68
N THR A 776 -17.39 0.61 8.51
CA THR A 776 -17.79 0.61 9.94
C THR A 776 -16.94 1.55 10.77
N GLY A 777 -15.88 2.16 10.20
CA GLY A 777 -15.00 3.09 10.89
C GLY A 777 -14.11 2.44 11.95
N LEU A 778 -14.06 1.11 12.02
CA LEU A 778 -13.25 0.35 12.98
C LEU A 778 -11.84 0.04 12.47
N VAL A 779 -11.64 0.12 11.16
CA VAL A 779 -10.33 0.04 10.49
C VAL A 779 -10.13 1.20 9.52
N THR A 780 -8.88 1.43 9.09
CA THR A 780 -8.53 2.33 7.99
C THR A 780 -8.73 1.64 6.64
N ASP A 781 -8.55 2.37 5.54
CA ASP A 781 -8.68 1.82 4.17
C ASP A 781 -7.60 0.80 3.84
N ALA A 782 -6.43 0.97 4.46
CA ALA A 782 -5.36 -0.02 4.47
C ALA A 782 -5.63 -1.18 5.44
N LEU A 783 -6.85 -1.27 6.00
CA LEU A 783 -7.34 -2.26 6.95
C LEU A 783 -6.58 -2.28 8.29
N LYS A 784 -5.96 -1.15 8.66
CA LYS A 784 -5.29 -0.99 9.96
C LYS A 784 -6.30 -0.70 11.07
N LEU A 785 -6.15 -1.31 12.23
CA LEU A 785 -7.04 -1.13 13.38
C LEU A 785 -7.10 0.33 13.86
N LYS A 786 -8.30 0.89 14.02
CA LYS A 786 -8.53 2.17 14.70
C LYS A 786 -8.76 1.90 16.19
N ARG A 787 -7.67 1.68 16.94
CA ARG A 787 -7.69 1.27 18.36
C ARG A 787 -8.62 2.12 19.25
N PHE A 788 -8.61 3.44 19.09
CA PHE A 788 -9.47 4.35 19.86
C PHE A 788 -10.98 4.08 19.62
N ASN A 789 -11.36 3.87 18.36
CA ASN A 789 -12.75 3.57 18.00
C ASN A 789 -13.17 2.19 18.54
N LEU A 790 -12.26 1.21 18.45
CA LEU A 790 -12.48 -0.13 19.01
C LEU A 790 -12.60 -0.09 20.54
N GLN A 791 -11.72 0.64 21.24
CA GLN A 791 -11.81 0.83 22.68
C GLN A 791 -13.14 1.48 23.07
N THR A 792 -13.55 2.53 22.37
CA THR A 792 -14.82 3.21 22.61
C THR A 792 -16.01 2.26 22.42
N ARG A 793 -15.97 1.40 21.39
CA ARG A 793 -16.99 0.39 21.11
C ARG A 793 -17.09 -0.66 22.22
N PHE A 794 -15.94 -1.18 22.67
CA PHE A 794 -15.86 -2.26 23.65
C PHE A 794 -15.73 -1.79 25.09
N GLN A 795 -15.99 -0.52 25.39
CA GLN A 795 -15.74 0.03 26.73
C GLN A 795 -16.49 -0.72 27.84
N ARG A 796 -17.73 -1.16 27.57
CA ARG A 796 -18.52 -1.94 28.53
C ARG A 796 -17.92 -3.32 28.76
N GLU A 797 -17.51 -3.99 27.69
CA GLU A 797 -16.89 -5.29 27.72
C GLU A 797 -15.51 -5.23 28.39
N ILE A 798 -14.73 -4.17 28.19
CA ILE A 798 -13.46 -3.94 28.88
C ILE A 798 -13.67 -3.92 30.39
N ASP A 799 -14.65 -3.14 30.85
CA ASP A 799 -14.96 -3.02 32.27
C ASP A 799 -15.40 -4.38 32.86
N ASP A 800 -16.22 -5.14 32.13
CA ASP A 800 -16.67 -6.47 32.54
C ASP A 800 -15.54 -7.52 32.53
N LEU A 801 -14.65 -7.48 31.55
CA LEU A 801 -13.53 -8.41 31.43
C LEU A 801 -12.47 -8.16 32.50
N TYR A 802 -12.22 -6.92 32.91
CA TYR A 802 -11.27 -6.61 33.99
C TYR A 802 -11.88 -6.58 35.39
N ARG A 803 -13.22 -6.67 35.53
CA ARG A 803 -13.83 -6.87 36.85
C ARG A 803 -13.24 -8.12 37.50
N LYS A 804 -12.66 -7.91 38.70
CA LYS A 804 -12.27 -9.00 39.58
C LYS A 804 -13.53 -9.79 39.92
N ASN A 805 -13.51 -11.10 39.73
CA ASN A 805 -14.51 -11.97 40.34
C ASN A 805 -14.35 -11.85 41.85
N THR A 806 -15.09 -10.94 42.48
CA THR A 806 -15.33 -10.95 43.92
C THR A 806 -16.28 -12.10 44.21
N ARG A 807 -15.74 -13.32 44.23
CA ARG A 807 -16.34 -14.53 44.82
C ARG A 807 -15.24 -15.58 44.97
N ALA A 808 -14.73 -15.66 46.20
CA ALA A 808 -14.23 -16.91 46.77
C ALA A 808 -15.41 -17.87 46.98
#